data_AF-A0A2G5UHT0-F1
#
_entry.id   AF-A0A2G5UHT0-F1
#
_cell.length_a   1.000
_cell.length_b   1.000
_cell.length_c   1.000
_cell.angle_alpha   90.00
_cell.angle_beta   90.00
_cell.angle_gamma   90.00
#
_symmetry.space_group_name_H-M   'P 1'
#
loop_
_entity.id
_entity.type
_entity.pdbx_description
1 polymer ?
#
loop_
_entity_poly.entity_id
_entity_poly.type
_entity_poly.pdbx_seq_one_letter_code
_entity_poly.pdbx_strand_id
1 'polypeptide(L)'
;MKFPTYPSVVRKEILLEMQVSELFLLSLTSKNARKIVSTRKFKSTGTCFDFSNNSGISKLFFEEWSQEIEVVRWAFRKPPVSEEIVSAEILNITGIDSPCRITINPDSGIPIIWCDSDLKKVFPSFIHRYFCDLFNVPTDVQISMDLNHLHKLPNTDFVKNVRITGLETNAHLVNSFFDTVSVSYCAILDSWIHGDVSLDSSLFKVENICLYGSEYFTIEHLLRFEGKHAFLSQSHLTVQDIIRFIHHWIDGRGFKNLETLMIFTSAEDNFSDRIPEEIELKPWDLVKRPYGFYVRSAMRDFLGFSPFMQDCSKAQDVERKEDGLLATVLLGDNTFIFNVWRDTDPKAVVRNEILLEMQVSELFLLSLTSKKARKIVSTRKFKSTGTCFDFSDNSGISELSFEEWREDIEVVRWAFRKPPVSEEIVSTEILNVDGIDSSCRITINPYSGIPTIWCSSRLKKVFPSFIHRYFCDLFNVPTDVQISMNLNHLHSLPDVKFVKNVKLAGFETNAKLVDSFLNTVTVSNCAMLNTEIRGDLSLDSSLLKIDNICLYNSKCFTVEHLLRFEGRHVFLSRSHLTVQEIVRFIQHWIDGKGLQSLETLVLFSQVEDNFSERIPEEIELKPWDPAKRPSGFYMRSA
;
A
#
# COMPACT_ATOMS: atom_id res chain seq x y z
N MET A 1 33.01 -11.16 5.19
CA MET A 1 32.21 -9.95 4.89
C MET A 1 32.09 -9.08 6.15
N LYS A 2 32.42 -7.78 6.10
CA LYS A 2 32.36 -6.85 7.26
C LYS A 2 30.94 -6.34 7.55
N PHE A 3 29.94 -6.71 6.74
CA PHE A 3 28.56 -6.22 6.86
C PHE A 3 27.98 -6.31 8.28
N PRO A 4 28.11 -7.44 9.02
CA PRO A 4 27.59 -7.53 10.38
C PRO A 4 28.28 -6.63 11.40
N THR A 5 29.48 -6.11 11.09
CA THR A 5 30.26 -5.24 11.98
C THR A 5 29.92 -3.76 11.84
N TYR A 6 29.13 -3.37 10.83
CA TYR A 6 28.69 -1.99 10.69
C TYR A 6 27.68 -1.59 11.79
N PRO A 7 27.64 -0.31 12.19
CA PRO A 7 26.60 0.22 13.08
C PRO A 7 25.19 -0.11 12.57
N SER A 8 24.22 -0.27 13.49
CA SER A 8 22.83 -0.63 13.15
C SER A 8 22.19 0.33 12.15
N VAL A 9 22.47 1.61 12.28
CA VAL A 9 22.05 2.69 11.38
C VAL A 9 22.56 2.43 9.95
N VAL A 10 23.87 2.19 9.77
CA VAL A 10 24.47 1.93 8.45
C VAL A 10 23.92 0.65 7.83
N ARG A 11 23.77 -0.41 8.64
CA ARG A 11 23.15 -1.66 8.17
C ARG A 11 21.74 -1.43 7.65
N LYS A 12 20.91 -0.64 8.35
CA LYS A 12 19.53 -0.36 7.92
C LYS A 12 19.47 0.37 6.57
N GLU A 13 20.35 1.32 6.31
CA GLU A 13 20.41 2.02 5.01
C GLU A 13 20.86 1.12 3.88
N ILE A 14 21.94 0.35 4.09
CA ILE A 14 22.38 -0.65 3.11
C ILE A 14 21.22 -1.60 2.80
N LEU A 15 20.52 -2.06 3.83
CA LEU A 15 19.37 -2.92 3.64
C LEU A 15 18.26 -2.25 2.83
N LEU A 16 18.05 -0.93 2.88
CA LEU A 16 16.98 -0.22 2.15
C LEU A 16 17.28 -0.07 0.65
N GLU A 17 18.53 0.20 0.31
CA GLU A 17 19.01 0.39 -1.07
C GLU A 17 19.11 -0.93 -1.85
N MET A 18 19.30 -2.05 -1.14
CA MET A 18 19.42 -3.36 -1.78
C MET A 18 18.11 -3.84 -2.38
N GLN A 19 18.18 -4.52 -3.52
CA GLN A 19 17.06 -5.25 -4.09
C GLN A 19 16.72 -6.50 -3.26
N VAL A 20 15.51 -7.04 -3.44
CA VAL A 20 15.05 -8.23 -2.72
C VAL A 20 15.96 -9.45 -2.98
N SER A 21 16.41 -9.61 -4.23
CA SER A 21 17.37 -10.64 -4.65
C SER A 21 18.73 -10.50 -3.95
N GLU A 22 19.25 -9.28 -3.83
CA GLU A 22 20.53 -9.00 -3.16
C GLU A 22 20.44 -9.24 -1.64
N LEU A 23 19.32 -8.87 -1.03
CA LEU A 23 19.06 -9.15 0.39
C LEU A 23 18.95 -10.64 0.67
N PHE A 24 18.25 -11.36 -0.21
CA PHE A 24 18.18 -12.80 -0.16
C PHE A 24 19.59 -13.40 -0.23
N LEU A 25 20.45 -12.96 -1.16
CA LEU A 25 21.83 -13.41 -1.24
C LEU A 25 22.65 -13.10 0.00
N LEU A 26 22.56 -11.87 0.50
CA LEU A 26 23.25 -11.45 1.71
C LEU A 26 22.87 -12.32 2.91
N SER A 27 21.60 -12.73 2.99
CA SER A 27 21.12 -13.60 4.06
C SER A 27 21.79 -14.98 4.06
N LEU A 28 22.17 -15.50 2.89
CA LEU A 28 22.80 -16.82 2.75
C LEU A 28 24.27 -16.83 3.20
N THR A 29 24.90 -15.66 3.34
CA THR A 29 26.33 -15.55 3.67
C THR A 29 26.68 -15.89 5.12
N SER A 30 25.75 -15.68 6.07
CA SER A 30 25.94 -16.02 7.48
C SER A 30 24.64 -15.93 8.29
N LYS A 31 24.57 -16.65 9.42
CA LYS A 31 23.45 -16.53 10.39
C LYS A 31 23.24 -15.10 10.90
N ASN A 32 24.33 -14.34 11.10
CA ASN A 32 24.26 -12.95 11.52
C ASN A 32 23.70 -12.04 10.42
N ALA A 33 24.14 -12.21 9.18
CA ALA A 33 23.58 -11.48 8.04
C ALA A 33 22.08 -11.79 7.85
N ARG A 34 21.67 -13.06 7.95
CA ARG A 34 20.26 -13.47 7.94
C ARG A 34 19.44 -12.74 9.01
N LYS A 35 19.92 -12.70 10.26
CA LYS A 35 19.25 -12.00 11.36
C LYS A 35 19.11 -10.49 11.06
N ILE A 36 20.14 -9.88 10.47
CA ILE A 36 20.10 -8.47 10.10
C ILE A 36 19.09 -8.22 8.97
N VAL A 37 19.16 -8.99 7.88
CA VAL A 37 18.24 -8.88 6.74
C VAL A 37 16.79 -9.06 7.18
N SER A 38 16.51 -9.97 8.13
CA SER A 38 15.15 -10.23 8.62
C SER A 38 14.48 -9.05 9.34
N THR A 39 15.24 -7.99 9.65
CA THR A 39 14.72 -6.74 10.18
C THR A 39 14.04 -5.88 9.12
N ARG A 40 14.37 -6.07 7.82
CA ARG A 40 13.65 -5.41 6.72
C ARG A 40 12.30 -6.11 6.52
N LYS A 41 11.23 -5.32 6.55
CA LYS A 41 9.86 -5.80 6.35
C LYS A 41 9.35 -5.29 5.01
N PHE A 42 8.70 -6.17 4.27
CA PHE A 42 8.06 -5.86 3.01
C PHE A 42 6.55 -6.01 3.14
N LYS A 43 5.79 -5.21 2.39
CA LYS A 43 4.34 -5.41 2.22
C LYS A 43 4.15 -6.30 1.00
N SER A 44 3.73 -7.54 1.24
CA SER A 44 3.59 -8.55 0.18
C SER A 44 2.19 -9.13 0.13
N THR A 45 1.79 -9.57 -1.05
CA THR A 45 0.60 -10.40 -1.28
C THR A 45 0.93 -11.90 -1.31
N GLY A 46 2.19 -12.27 -1.55
CA GLY A 46 2.67 -13.65 -1.51
C GLY A 46 3.95 -13.89 -2.31
N THR A 47 4.23 -15.17 -2.55
CA THR A 47 5.34 -15.63 -3.39
C THR A 47 4.85 -16.66 -4.40
N CYS A 48 5.46 -16.67 -5.59
CA CYS A 48 5.07 -17.55 -6.68
C CYS A 48 6.27 -18.32 -7.24
N PHE A 49 6.12 -19.63 -7.40
CA PHE A 49 7.05 -20.44 -8.16
C PHE A 49 6.70 -20.41 -9.64
N ASP A 50 7.68 -20.17 -10.49
CA ASP A 50 7.51 -20.22 -11.94
C ASP A 50 8.30 -21.39 -12.55
N PHE A 51 7.54 -22.30 -13.16
CA PHE A 51 8.01 -23.48 -13.89
C PHE A 51 7.66 -23.43 -15.39
N SER A 52 7.18 -22.29 -15.91
CA SER A 52 6.75 -22.13 -17.31
C SER A 52 7.90 -22.22 -18.31
N ASN A 53 9.14 -21.90 -17.91
CA ASN A 53 10.25 -21.79 -18.83
C ASN A 53 10.82 -23.14 -19.32
N ASN A 54 10.98 -23.27 -20.63
CA ASN A 54 11.61 -24.39 -21.32
C ASN A 54 13.13 -24.50 -21.12
N SER A 55 13.80 -23.44 -20.64
CA SER A 55 15.26 -23.42 -20.41
C SER A 55 15.76 -24.43 -19.37
N GLY A 56 14.85 -25.03 -18.59
CA GLY A 56 15.16 -25.88 -17.45
C GLY A 56 15.51 -25.11 -16.17
N ILE A 57 15.37 -23.79 -16.19
CA ILE A 57 15.57 -22.90 -15.05
C ILE A 57 14.21 -22.50 -14.48
N SER A 58 14.02 -22.74 -13.18
CA SER A 58 12.83 -22.37 -12.41
C SER A 58 13.10 -21.12 -11.60
N LYS A 59 12.05 -20.40 -11.21
CA LYS A 59 12.17 -19.10 -10.54
C LYS A 59 11.26 -18.98 -9.32
N LEU A 60 11.65 -18.12 -8.38
CA LEU A 60 10.81 -17.64 -7.29
C LEU A 60 10.60 -16.14 -7.48
N PHE A 61 9.33 -15.76 -7.54
CA PHE A 61 8.87 -14.38 -7.55
C PHE A 61 8.33 -13.99 -6.18
N PHE A 62 8.51 -12.71 -5.86
CA PHE A 62 7.98 -12.02 -4.71
C PHE A 62 6.96 -10.99 -5.19
N GLU A 63 5.72 -11.11 -4.73
CA GLU A 63 4.64 -10.24 -5.17
C GLU A 63 4.49 -9.06 -4.20
N GLU A 64 4.78 -7.87 -4.71
CA GLU A 64 4.38 -6.59 -4.11
C GLU A 64 3.11 -6.07 -4.77
N TRP A 65 2.39 -5.17 -4.10
CA TRP A 65 1.05 -4.71 -4.51
C TRP A 65 0.97 -4.13 -5.93
N SER A 66 2.10 -3.76 -6.54
CA SER A 66 2.18 -3.14 -7.86
C SER A 66 3.11 -3.86 -8.84
N GLN A 67 3.84 -4.91 -8.40
CA GLN A 67 4.89 -5.54 -9.22
C GLN A 67 5.26 -6.93 -8.73
N GLU A 68 5.62 -7.80 -9.67
CA GLU A 68 6.30 -9.07 -9.39
C GLU A 68 7.81 -8.87 -9.45
N ILE A 69 8.51 -9.21 -8.37
CA ILE A 69 9.97 -9.07 -8.26
C ILE A 69 10.60 -10.47 -8.33
N GLU A 70 11.44 -10.71 -9.32
CA GLU A 70 12.19 -11.95 -9.41
C GLU A 70 13.28 -11.98 -8.31
N VAL A 71 13.28 -13.03 -7.48
CA VAL A 71 14.19 -13.12 -6.32
C VAL A 71 15.39 -14.00 -6.64
N VAL A 72 15.12 -15.21 -7.11
CA VAL A 72 16.12 -16.25 -7.30
C VAL A 72 15.67 -17.25 -8.37
N ARG A 73 16.64 -17.72 -9.15
CA ARG A 73 16.48 -18.82 -10.09
C ARG A 73 17.16 -20.07 -9.56
N TRP A 74 16.72 -21.25 -10.00
CA TRP A 74 17.47 -22.48 -9.77
C TRP A 74 17.37 -23.46 -10.93
N ALA A 75 18.34 -24.37 -11.00
CA ALA A 75 18.36 -25.48 -11.93
C ALA A 75 19.00 -26.71 -11.30
N PHE A 76 18.53 -27.89 -11.70
CA PHE A 76 19.02 -29.18 -11.21
C PHE A 76 19.98 -29.82 -12.20
N ARG A 77 21.08 -29.11 -12.47
CA ARG A 77 22.17 -29.52 -13.38
C ARG A 77 23.44 -28.73 -13.07
N LYS A 78 24.56 -29.14 -13.64
CA LYS A 78 25.80 -28.34 -13.57
C LYS A 78 25.62 -27.00 -14.32
N PRO A 79 26.25 -25.90 -13.86
CA PRO A 79 26.25 -24.64 -14.58
C PRO A 79 26.87 -24.82 -15.97
N PRO A 80 26.33 -24.18 -17.02
CA PRO A 80 26.95 -24.21 -18.35
C PRO A 80 28.32 -23.50 -18.29
N VAL A 81 29.28 -24.02 -19.05
CA VAL A 81 30.59 -23.39 -19.22
C VAL A 81 30.49 -22.45 -20.42
N SER A 82 30.51 -21.13 -20.19
CA SER A 82 30.51 -20.09 -21.23
C SER A 82 31.55 -19.01 -20.90
N GLU A 83 31.90 -18.17 -21.88
CA GLU A 83 32.84 -17.04 -21.68
C GLU A 83 32.35 -16.03 -20.63
N GLU A 84 31.04 -15.94 -20.40
CA GLU A 84 30.41 -15.06 -19.40
C GLU A 84 30.32 -15.69 -17.99
N ILE A 85 30.34 -17.02 -17.88
CA ILE A 85 30.23 -17.76 -16.61
C ILE A 85 31.62 -18.35 -16.27
N VAL A 86 32.52 -17.47 -15.84
CA VAL A 86 33.94 -17.80 -15.65
C VAL A 86 34.20 -18.57 -14.33
N SER A 87 33.35 -18.43 -13.31
CA SER A 87 33.47 -19.20 -12.06
C SER A 87 32.16 -19.28 -11.27
N ALA A 88 31.60 -20.48 -11.12
CA ALA A 88 30.49 -20.74 -10.21
C ALA A 88 31.03 -21.05 -8.79
N GLU A 89 30.58 -20.30 -7.78
CA GLU A 89 31.05 -20.46 -6.40
C GLU A 89 30.29 -21.59 -5.66
N ILE A 90 30.95 -22.25 -4.71
CA ILE A 90 30.31 -23.24 -3.84
C ILE A 90 29.45 -22.52 -2.82
N LEU A 91 28.16 -22.85 -2.78
CA LEU A 91 27.17 -22.32 -1.86
C LEU A 91 26.72 -23.43 -0.90
N ASN A 92 27.11 -23.29 0.37
CA ASN A 92 26.64 -24.17 1.45
C ASN A 92 25.41 -23.56 2.11
N ILE A 93 24.24 -24.15 1.84
CA ILE A 93 22.97 -23.67 2.39
C ILE A 93 22.67 -24.46 3.67
N THR A 94 22.54 -23.76 4.80
CA THR A 94 22.25 -24.42 6.09
C THR A 94 20.91 -25.16 6.02
N GLY A 95 20.92 -26.48 6.23
CA GLY A 95 19.73 -27.34 6.11
C GLY A 95 19.65 -28.11 4.78
N ILE A 96 20.65 -27.98 3.90
CA ILE A 96 20.82 -28.79 2.70
C ILE A 96 22.18 -29.49 2.80
N ASP A 97 22.17 -30.83 2.85
CA ASP A 97 23.37 -31.65 3.06
C ASP A 97 24.20 -31.90 1.78
N SER A 98 23.91 -31.15 0.71
CA SER A 98 24.63 -31.20 -0.57
C SER A 98 25.07 -29.80 -1.00
N PRO A 99 26.33 -29.60 -1.41
CA PRO A 99 26.80 -28.30 -1.88
C PRO A 99 26.11 -27.91 -3.19
N CYS A 100 25.45 -26.76 -3.22
CA CYS A 100 24.98 -26.16 -4.47
C CYS A 100 26.07 -25.22 -5.02
N ARG A 101 25.92 -24.79 -6.28
CA ARG A 101 26.73 -23.71 -6.85
C ARG A 101 25.87 -22.48 -7.09
N ILE A 102 26.49 -21.32 -7.16
CA ILE A 102 25.80 -20.07 -7.48
C ILE A 102 26.52 -19.31 -8.59
N THR A 103 25.72 -18.72 -9.49
CA THR A 103 26.15 -17.74 -10.49
C THR A 103 25.22 -16.53 -10.42
N ILE A 104 25.72 -15.34 -10.70
CA ILE A 104 24.91 -14.11 -10.73
C ILE A 104 24.82 -13.66 -12.19
N ASN A 105 23.61 -13.40 -12.68
CA ASN A 105 23.45 -12.84 -14.02
C ASN A 105 24.01 -11.40 -14.03
N PRO A 106 24.97 -11.08 -14.91
CA PRO A 106 25.65 -9.78 -14.89
C PRO A 106 24.74 -8.60 -15.23
N ASP A 107 23.71 -8.83 -16.05
CA ASP A 107 22.78 -7.77 -16.49
C ASP A 107 21.68 -7.52 -15.45
N SER A 108 21.09 -8.59 -14.91
CA SER A 108 19.92 -8.50 -14.04
C SER A 108 20.25 -8.56 -12.55
N GLY A 109 21.47 -8.93 -12.17
CA GLY A 109 21.88 -9.15 -10.78
C GLY A 109 21.18 -10.34 -10.09
N ILE A 110 20.33 -11.09 -10.80
CA ILE A 110 19.55 -12.17 -10.20
C ILE A 110 20.41 -13.43 -10.06
N PRO A 111 20.45 -14.06 -8.86
CA PRO A 111 21.19 -15.29 -8.66
C PRO A 111 20.51 -16.51 -9.29
N ILE A 112 21.34 -17.41 -9.81
CA ILE A 112 20.97 -18.76 -10.23
C ILE A 112 21.69 -19.77 -9.31
N ILE A 113 20.91 -20.58 -8.61
CA ILE A 113 21.41 -21.66 -7.75
C ILE A 113 21.36 -22.98 -8.51
N TRP A 114 22.51 -23.64 -8.63
CA TRP A 114 22.67 -24.92 -9.32
C TRP A 114 22.80 -26.02 -8.28
N CYS A 115 21.83 -26.91 -8.22
CA CYS A 115 21.79 -27.99 -7.23
C CYS A 115 21.79 -29.37 -7.91
N ASP A 116 22.08 -30.41 -7.12
CA ASP A 116 21.97 -31.79 -7.58
C ASP A 116 20.50 -32.17 -7.88
N SER A 117 20.29 -33.07 -8.84
CA SER A 117 18.98 -33.62 -9.19
C SER A 117 18.26 -34.28 -8.01
N ASP A 118 18.99 -34.80 -7.02
CA ASP A 118 18.40 -35.39 -5.82
C ASP A 118 17.62 -34.36 -4.98
N LEU A 119 17.97 -33.08 -5.10
CA LEU A 119 17.29 -31.99 -4.40
C LEU A 119 16.05 -31.48 -5.13
N LYS A 120 15.72 -32.01 -6.32
CA LYS A 120 14.66 -31.50 -7.19
C LYS A 120 13.29 -31.36 -6.52
N LYS A 121 12.94 -32.32 -5.68
CA LYS A 121 11.64 -32.35 -4.98
C LYS A 121 11.62 -31.58 -3.66
N VAL A 122 12.78 -31.26 -3.09
CA VAL A 122 12.92 -30.68 -1.74
C VAL A 122 13.35 -29.22 -1.80
N PHE A 123 14.26 -28.87 -2.70
CA PHE A 123 14.86 -27.54 -2.80
C PHE A 123 13.85 -26.40 -2.97
N PRO A 124 12.84 -26.48 -3.86
CA PRO A 124 11.90 -25.37 -4.03
C PRO A 124 11.12 -25.08 -2.74
N SER A 125 10.59 -26.12 -2.07
CA SER A 125 9.88 -25.96 -0.79
C SER A 125 10.78 -25.43 0.32
N PHE A 126 12.06 -25.82 0.32
CA PHE A 126 13.07 -25.30 1.25
C PHE A 126 13.31 -23.80 1.01
N ILE A 127 13.58 -23.40 -0.24
CA ILE A 127 13.96 -22.02 -0.57
C ILE A 127 12.80 -21.06 -0.34
N HIS A 128 11.57 -21.49 -0.62
CA HIS A 128 10.35 -20.75 -0.32
C HIS A 128 10.20 -20.52 1.18
N ARG A 129 10.28 -21.57 2.00
CA ARG A 129 10.18 -21.43 3.46
C ARG A 129 11.27 -20.54 4.02
N TYR A 130 12.50 -20.71 3.54
CA TYR A 130 13.61 -19.86 3.91
C TYR A 130 13.31 -18.38 3.61
N PHE A 131 12.78 -18.08 2.42
CA PHE A 131 12.40 -16.74 2.01
C PHE A 131 11.24 -16.18 2.85
N CYS A 132 10.19 -16.97 3.07
CA CYS A 132 9.05 -16.59 3.92
C CYS A 132 9.49 -16.25 5.34
N ASP A 133 10.34 -17.09 5.95
CA ASP A 133 10.90 -16.86 7.29
C ASP A 133 11.78 -15.60 7.32
N LEU A 134 12.54 -15.35 6.25
CA LEU A 134 13.45 -14.22 6.16
C LEU A 134 12.69 -12.90 6.18
N PHE A 135 11.64 -12.77 5.37
CA PHE A 135 10.93 -11.50 5.18
C PHE A 135 9.60 -11.41 5.93
N ASN A 136 9.21 -12.47 6.64
CA ASN A 136 7.93 -12.59 7.35
C ASN A 136 6.74 -12.36 6.41
N VAL A 137 6.76 -13.05 5.27
CA VAL A 137 5.72 -13.01 4.24
C VAL A 137 4.84 -14.26 4.35
N PRO A 138 3.59 -14.24 3.84
CA PRO A 138 2.71 -15.40 3.90
C PRO A 138 3.38 -16.65 3.34
N THR A 139 3.13 -17.80 3.97
CA THR A 139 3.67 -19.11 3.54
C THR A 139 2.79 -19.82 2.52
N ASP A 140 1.78 -19.13 2.00
CA ASP A 140 0.89 -19.65 0.96
C ASP A 140 1.69 -19.83 -0.34
N VAL A 141 1.72 -21.05 -0.85
CA VAL A 141 2.41 -21.36 -2.10
C VAL A 141 1.54 -20.97 -3.29
N GLN A 142 2.12 -20.27 -4.26
CA GLN A 142 1.52 -20.01 -5.56
C GLN A 142 2.39 -20.61 -6.66
N ILE A 143 1.77 -21.09 -7.74
CA ILE A 143 2.49 -21.77 -8.84
C ILE A 143 2.03 -21.22 -10.19
N SER A 144 2.99 -20.84 -11.03
CA SER A 144 2.83 -20.69 -12.47
C SER A 144 3.60 -21.81 -13.17
N MET A 145 2.95 -22.57 -14.06
CA MET A 145 3.56 -23.78 -14.64
C MET A 145 3.01 -24.10 -16.03
N ASP A 146 3.90 -24.48 -16.95
CA ASP A 146 3.53 -25.29 -18.11
C ASP A 146 3.55 -26.77 -17.69
N LEU A 147 2.44 -27.48 -17.90
CA LEU A 147 2.25 -28.86 -17.45
C LEU A 147 3.19 -29.87 -18.13
N ASN A 148 3.81 -29.53 -19.26
CA ASN A 148 4.93 -30.33 -19.81
C ASN A 148 6.10 -30.42 -18.80
N HIS A 149 6.17 -29.47 -17.87
CA HIS A 149 7.14 -29.43 -16.78
C HIS A 149 6.60 -29.96 -15.45
N LEU A 150 5.48 -30.71 -15.42
CA LEU A 150 4.91 -31.29 -14.20
C LEU A 150 5.93 -32.07 -13.35
N HIS A 151 6.86 -32.74 -14.01
CA HIS A 151 7.97 -33.46 -13.37
C HIS A 151 8.92 -32.56 -12.54
N LYS A 152 8.87 -31.22 -12.70
CA LYS A 152 9.59 -30.21 -11.89
C LYS A 152 8.89 -29.80 -10.61
N LEU A 153 7.60 -30.13 -10.44
CA LEU A 153 6.83 -29.79 -9.25
C LEU A 153 7.53 -30.33 -7.98
N PRO A 154 7.69 -29.51 -6.92
CA PRO A 154 8.22 -29.98 -5.65
C PRO A 154 7.23 -30.90 -4.92
N ASN A 155 7.65 -31.51 -3.82
CA ASN A 155 6.73 -32.18 -2.91
C ASN A 155 5.88 -31.13 -2.20
N THR A 156 4.72 -30.84 -2.78
CA THR A 156 3.71 -29.93 -2.24
C THR A 156 2.33 -30.49 -2.52
N ASP A 157 1.57 -30.74 -1.46
CA ASP A 157 0.24 -31.33 -1.58
C ASP A 157 -0.84 -30.24 -1.63
N PHE A 158 -0.48 -29.01 -1.29
CA PHE A 158 -1.38 -27.87 -1.16
C PHE A 158 -0.79 -26.62 -1.80
N VAL A 159 -1.61 -25.92 -2.58
CA VAL A 159 -1.28 -24.67 -3.25
C VAL A 159 -2.49 -23.73 -3.13
N LYS A 160 -2.24 -22.44 -2.87
CA LYS A 160 -3.31 -21.45 -2.80
C LYS A 160 -3.81 -21.09 -4.20
N ASN A 161 -2.88 -20.72 -5.07
CA ASN A 161 -3.14 -20.26 -6.44
C ASN A 161 -2.31 -21.03 -7.45
N VAL A 162 -2.94 -21.46 -8.54
CA VAL A 162 -2.23 -22.02 -9.70
C VAL A 162 -2.59 -21.26 -10.97
N ARG A 163 -1.58 -21.00 -11.80
CA ARG A 163 -1.72 -20.59 -13.19
C ARG A 163 -1.03 -21.63 -14.07
N ILE A 164 -1.83 -22.37 -14.85
CA ILE A 164 -1.34 -23.23 -15.90
C ILE A 164 -1.15 -22.38 -17.15
N THR A 165 0.08 -22.36 -17.66
CA THR A 165 0.51 -21.57 -18.81
C THR A 165 0.95 -22.47 -19.95
N GLY A 166 1.09 -21.92 -21.15
CA GLY A 166 1.58 -22.62 -22.33
C GLY A 166 0.55 -22.52 -23.45
N LEU A 167 0.97 -22.78 -24.69
CA LEU A 167 0.05 -22.70 -25.82
C LEU A 167 -0.99 -23.83 -25.77
N GLU A 168 -0.51 -25.05 -25.54
CA GLU A 168 -1.35 -26.26 -25.56
C GLU A 168 -0.91 -27.27 -24.50
N THR A 169 -1.87 -28.04 -23.99
CA THR A 169 -1.65 -29.17 -23.10
C THR A 169 -2.72 -30.25 -23.34
N ASN A 170 -2.66 -31.37 -22.62
CA ASN A 170 -3.67 -32.42 -22.70
C ASN A 170 -4.37 -32.64 -21.36
N ALA A 171 -5.61 -33.10 -21.42
CA ALA A 171 -6.45 -33.30 -20.24
C ALA A 171 -5.87 -34.33 -19.25
N HIS A 172 -5.09 -35.31 -19.71
CA HIS A 172 -4.41 -36.26 -18.83
C HIS A 172 -3.42 -35.56 -17.88
N LEU A 173 -2.62 -34.60 -18.38
CA LEU A 173 -1.71 -33.83 -17.53
C LEU A 173 -2.46 -32.92 -16.56
N VAL A 174 -3.58 -32.33 -16.99
CA VAL A 174 -4.45 -31.53 -16.10
C VAL A 174 -4.99 -32.40 -14.97
N ASN A 175 -5.58 -33.55 -15.30
CA ASN A 175 -6.08 -34.51 -14.31
C ASN A 175 -4.97 -34.95 -13.35
N SER A 176 -3.80 -35.35 -13.89
CA SER A 176 -2.66 -35.77 -13.07
C SER A 176 -2.18 -34.68 -12.10
N PHE A 177 -2.22 -33.40 -12.50
CA PHE A 177 -1.88 -32.29 -11.62
C PHE A 177 -2.90 -32.17 -10.48
N PHE A 178 -4.19 -32.10 -10.80
CA PHE A 178 -5.27 -31.93 -9.81
C PHE A 178 -5.53 -33.16 -8.93
N ASP A 179 -5.08 -34.34 -9.36
CA ASP A 179 -5.02 -35.56 -8.52
C ASP A 179 -3.87 -35.51 -7.52
N THR A 180 -2.79 -34.79 -7.84
CA THR A 180 -1.58 -34.70 -7.01
C THR A 180 -1.59 -33.48 -6.09
N VAL A 181 -2.18 -32.37 -6.53
CA VAL A 181 -2.11 -31.07 -5.86
C VAL A 181 -3.51 -30.57 -5.53
N SER A 182 -3.75 -30.30 -4.26
CA SER A 182 -4.96 -29.61 -3.81
C SER A 182 -4.80 -28.10 -3.98
N VAL A 183 -5.66 -27.50 -4.80
CA VAL A 183 -5.71 -26.04 -4.99
C VAL A 183 -6.91 -25.47 -4.23
N SER A 184 -6.69 -24.51 -3.33
CA SER A 184 -7.77 -24.02 -2.47
C SER A 184 -8.49 -22.78 -2.95
N TYR A 185 -7.77 -21.83 -3.57
CA TYR A 185 -8.30 -20.48 -3.79
C TYR A 185 -8.52 -20.15 -5.26
N CYS A 186 -7.50 -20.24 -6.12
CA CYS A 186 -7.64 -19.87 -7.54
C CYS A 186 -6.92 -20.83 -8.48
N ALA A 187 -7.58 -21.21 -9.57
CA ALA A 187 -6.98 -21.95 -10.68
C ALA A 187 -7.24 -21.24 -12.01
N ILE A 188 -6.17 -20.89 -12.71
CA ILE A 188 -6.22 -20.27 -14.03
C ILE A 188 -5.62 -21.24 -15.02
N LEU A 189 -6.39 -21.65 -16.01
CA LEU A 189 -5.93 -22.51 -17.09
C LEU A 189 -5.88 -21.65 -18.36
N ASP A 190 -4.68 -21.16 -18.67
CA ASP A 190 -4.34 -20.31 -19.82
C ASP A 190 -3.58 -21.14 -20.86
N SER A 191 -4.23 -22.20 -21.35
CA SER A 191 -3.71 -23.12 -22.35
C SER A 191 -4.86 -23.84 -23.05
N TRP A 192 -4.74 -24.11 -24.35
CA TRP A 192 -5.68 -25.00 -25.03
C TRP A 192 -5.51 -26.43 -24.54
N ILE A 193 -6.58 -27.04 -24.03
CA ILE A 193 -6.56 -28.38 -23.47
C ILE A 193 -7.20 -29.36 -24.45
N HIS A 194 -6.41 -30.33 -24.89
CA HIS A 194 -6.87 -31.40 -25.77
C HIS A 194 -7.38 -32.60 -24.96
N GLY A 195 -8.59 -33.06 -25.30
CA GLY A 195 -9.28 -34.18 -24.65
C GLY A 195 -10.14 -33.78 -23.46
N ASP A 196 -10.71 -34.78 -22.77
CA ASP A 196 -11.71 -34.55 -21.72
C ASP A 196 -11.08 -34.51 -20.32
N VAL A 197 -11.30 -33.40 -19.61
CA VAL A 197 -10.97 -33.29 -18.18
C VAL A 197 -11.94 -34.17 -17.39
N SER A 198 -11.45 -34.86 -16.36
CA SER A 198 -12.29 -35.77 -15.57
C SER A 198 -13.38 -35.00 -14.82
N LEU A 199 -14.62 -35.47 -14.88
CA LEU A 199 -15.76 -34.92 -14.13
C LEU A 199 -15.57 -34.92 -12.61
N ASP A 200 -14.69 -35.80 -12.10
CA ASP A 200 -14.38 -35.92 -10.68
C ASP A 200 -13.11 -35.14 -10.28
N SER A 201 -12.54 -34.36 -11.20
CA SER A 201 -11.34 -33.55 -10.95
C SER A 201 -11.54 -32.55 -9.80
N SER A 202 -10.50 -32.41 -8.96
CA SER A 202 -10.50 -31.44 -7.87
C SER A 202 -10.54 -29.98 -8.36
N LEU A 203 -10.25 -29.73 -9.65
CA LEU A 203 -10.40 -28.43 -10.32
C LEU A 203 -11.79 -27.81 -10.05
N PHE A 204 -12.86 -28.60 -10.08
CA PHE A 204 -14.23 -28.07 -9.94
C PHE A 204 -14.62 -27.79 -8.48
N LYS A 205 -13.74 -28.09 -7.52
CA LYS A 205 -13.88 -27.74 -6.10
C LYS A 205 -13.10 -26.48 -5.72
N VAL A 206 -12.27 -25.96 -6.63
CA VAL A 206 -11.50 -24.73 -6.42
C VAL A 206 -12.47 -23.55 -6.32
N GLU A 207 -12.21 -22.64 -5.37
CA GLU A 207 -13.10 -21.50 -5.09
C GLU A 207 -13.29 -20.57 -6.30
N ASN A 208 -12.20 -20.30 -7.03
CA ASN A 208 -12.18 -19.45 -8.22
C ASN A 208 -11.53 -20.19 -9.40
N ILE A 209 -12.22 -20.30 -10.53
CA ILE A 209 -11.67 -20.88 -11.75
C ILE A 209 -11.75 -19.90 -12.94
N CYS A 210 -10.65 -19.75 -13.68
CA CYS A 210 -10.61 -19.06 -14.97
C CYS A 210 -10.13 -20.04 -16.03
N LEU A 211 -10.98 -20.38 -16.99
CA LEU A 211 -10.67 -21.33 -18.05
C LEU A 211 -10.67 -20.60 -19.40
N TYR A 212 -9.50 -20.48 -20.02
CA TYR A 212 -9.35 -20.02 -21.40
C TYR A 212 -9.38 -21.21 -22.36
N GLY A 213 -9.92 -21.03 -23.57
CA GLY A 213 -10.10 -22.13 -24.52
C GLY A 213 -10.97 -23.25 -23.94
N SER A 214 -12.08 -22.89 -23.27
CA SER A 214 -12.90 -23.80 -22.46
C SER A 214 -13.86 -24.69 -23.28
N GLU A 215 -13.49 -25.05 -24.51
CA GLU A 215 -14.27 -25.88 -25.43
C GLU A 215 -14.51 -27.30 -24.89
N TYR A 216 -13.57 -27.81 -24.09
CA TYR A 216 -13.67 -29.11 -23.39
C TYR A 216 -14.64 -29.08 -22.20
N PHE A 217 -15.02 -27.89 -21.71
CA PHE A 217 -15.84 -27.72 -20.52
C PHE A 217 -17.33 -27.83 -20.87
N THR A 218 -17.89 -29.00 -20.63
CA THR A 218 -19.31 -29.33 -20.88
C THR A 218 -20.24 -28.98 -19.71
N ILE A 219 -21.55 -29.05 -19.95
CA ILE A 219 -22.58 -28.84 -18.91
C ILE A 219 -22.44 -29.80 -17.72
N GLU A 220 -21.97 -31.04 -17.93
CA GLU A 220 -21.77 -31.99 -16.84
C GLU A 220 -20.63 -31.56 -15.90
N HIS A 221 -19.62 -30.85 -16.42
CA HIS A 221 -18.58 -30.23 -15.59
C HIS A 221 -19.17 -29.06 -14.78
N LEU A 222 -19.96 -28.20 -15.43
CA LEU A 222 -20.60 -27.06 -14.76
C LEU A 222 -21.50 -27.52 -13.61
N LEU A 223 -22.32 -28.55 -13.83
CA LEU A 223 -23.23 -29.09 -12.81
C LEU A 223 -22.52 -29.72 -11.60
N ARG A 224 -21.22 -30.03 -11.72
CA ARG A 224 -20.37 -30.54 -10.63
C ARG A 224 -19.49 -29.46 -9.98
N PHE A 225 -19.60 -28.21 -10.43
CA PHE A 225 -18.85 -27.11 -9.86
C PHE A 225 -19.34 -26.77 -8.44
N GLU A 226 -18.42 -26.80 -7.48
CA GLU A 226 -18.67 -26.53 -6.06
C GLU A 226 -18.07 -25.19 -5.58
N GLY A 227 -17.34 -24.50 -6.47
CA GLY A 227 -16.69 -23.23 -6.18
C GLY A 227 -17.64 -22.03 -6.14
N LYS A 228 -17.07 -20.84 -5.97
CA LYS A 228 -17.79 -19.57 -5.88
C LYS A 228 -17.81 -18.80 -7.18
N HIS A 229 -16.69 -18.79 -7.91
CA HIS A 229 -16.56 -17.98 -9.12
C HIS A 229 -15.98 -18.79 -10.27
N ALA A 230 -16.62 -18.71 -11.44
CA ALA A 230 -16.16 -19.37 -12.66
C ALA A 230 -16.21 -18.40 -13.85
N PHE A 231 -15.11 -18.34 -14.60
CA PHE A 231 -15.03 -17.65 -15.89
C PHE A 231 -14.62 -18.64 -16.96
N LEU A 232 -15.45 -18.74 -18.00
CA LEU A 232 -15.27 -19.63 -19.13
C LEU A 232 -15.15 -18.78 -20.38
N SER A 233 -13.98 -18.74 -21.00
CA SER A 233 -13.75 -18.07 -22.28
C SER A 233 -13.71 -19.08 -23.42
N GLN A 234 -14.27 -18.70 -24.58
CA GLN A 234 -14.37 -19.57 -25.76
C GLN A 234 -15.03 -20.91 -25.42
N SER A 235 -16.16 -20.85 -24.70
CA SER A 235 -16.91 -22.05 -24.33
C SER A 235 -17.76 -22.54 -25.50
N HIS A 236 -18.01 -23.85 -25.56
CA HIS A 236 -19.00 -24.47 -26.45
C HIS A 236 -20.35 -24.75 -25.76
N LEU A 237 -20.58 -24.22 -24.57
CA LEU A 237 -21.88 -24.33 -23.91
C LEU A 237 -22.96 -23.61 -24.74
N THR A 238 -24.01 -24.36 -25.05
CA THR A 238 -25.15 -23.91 -25.86
C THR A 238 -26.20 -23.22 -24.99
N VAL A 239 -27.17 -22.55 -25.62
CA VAL A 239 -28.33 -21.98 -24.92
C VAL A 239 -29.03 -23.05 -24.06
N GLN A 240 -29.17 -24.28 -24.57
CA GLN A 240 -29.84 -25.37 -23.85
C GLN A 240 -29.07 -25.82 -22.60
N ASP A 241 -27.73 -25.77 -22.65
CA ASP A 241 -26.89 -26.05 -21.49
C ASP A 241 -27.09 -24.97 -20.41
N ILE A 242 -27.17 -23.69 -20.82
CA ILE A 242 -27.40 -22.57 -19.91
C ILE A 242 -28.80 -22.64 -19.28
N ILE A 243 -29.83 -22.97 -20.06
CA ILE A 243 -31.20 -23.19 -19.56
C ILE A 243 -31.22 -24.32 -18.54
N ARG A 244 -30.53 -25.43 -18.83
CA ARG A 244 -30.39 -26.55 -17.90
C ARG A 244 -29.70 -26.13 -16.61
N PHE A 245 -28.64 -25.32 -16.69
CA PHE A 245 -27.98 -24.73 -15.52
C PHE A 245 -28.94 -23.85 -14.70
N ILE A 246 -29.66 -22.92 -15.33
CA ILE A 246 -30.59 -22.00 -14.64
C ILE A 246 -31.68 -22.79 -13.93
N HIS A 247 -32.30 -23.78 -14.58
CA HIS A 247 -33.30 -24.63 -13.93
C HIS A 247 -32.72 -25.38 -12.73
N HIS A 248 -31.52 -25.94 -12.86
CA HIS A 248 -30.86 -26.64 -11.77
C HIS A 248 -30.61 -25.73 -10.56
N TRP A 249 -30.20 -24.48 -10.81
CA TRP A 249 -30.00 -23.46 -9.79
C TRP A 249 -31.32 -23.02 -9.14
N ILE A 250 -32.35 -22.73 -9.95
CA ILE A 250 -33.70 -22.33 -9.48
C ILE A 250 -34.30 -23.40 -8.58
N ASP A 251 -34.14 -24.68 -8.93
CA ASP A 251 -34.68 -25.80 -8.16
C ASP A 251 -33.90 -26.10 -6.87
N GLY A 252 -32.78 -25.39 -6.60
CA GLY A 252 -31.95 -25.64 -5.41
C GLY A 252 -31.14 -26.94 -5.46
N ARG A 253 -30.98 -27.54 -6.65
CA ARG A 253 -30.33 -28.85 -6.79
C ARG A 253 -28.79 -28.82 -6.68
N GLY A 254 -28.18 -27.64 -6.68
CA GLY A 254 -26.72 -27.46 -6.62
C GLY A 254 -26.30 -26.00 -6.39
N PHE A 255 -25.02 -25.71 -6.60
CA PHE A 255 -24.46 -24.35 -6.62
C PHE A 255 -24.66 -23.52 -5.35
N LYS A 256 -24.59 -24.18 -4.18
CA LYS A 256 -24.79 -23.51 -2.88
C LYS A 256 -23.77 -22.39 -2.61
N ASN A 257 -22.56 -22.51 -3.17
CA ASN A 257 -21.46 -21.56 -3.02
C ASN A 257 -21.35 -20.54 -4.16
N LEU A 258 -22.00 -20.77 -5.30
CA LEU A 258 -21.84 -19.93 -6.49
C LEU A 258 -22.21 -18.47 -6.22
N GLU A 259 -21.32 -17.56 -6.56
CA GLU A 259 -21.48 -16.10 -6.48
C GLU A 259 -21.46 -15.48 -7.86
N THR A 260 -20.61 -15.97 -8.77
CA THR A 260 -20.49 -15.44 -10.13
C THR A 260 -20.14 -16.53 -11.13
N LEU A 261 -20.89 -16.59 -12.22
CA LEU A 261 -20.55 -17.39 -13.41
C LEU A 261 -20.53 -16.45 -14.62
N MET A 262 -19.42 -16.42 -15.34
CA MET A 262 -19.25 -15.66 -16.58
C MET A 262 -18.87 -16.62 -17.71
N ILE A 263 -19.60 -16.55 -18.82
CA ILE A 263 -19.39 -17.41 -19.98
C ILE A 263 -19.33 -16.52 -21.21
N PHE A 264 -18.23 -16.63 -21.93
CA PHE A 264 -18.06 -16.10 -23.27
C PHE A 264 -18.06 -17.28 -24.22
N THR A 265 -19.15 -17.45 -24.96
CA THR A 265 -19.32 -18.59 -25.87
C THR A 265 -18.72 -18.28 -27.23
N SER A 266 -18.12 -19.28 -27.87
CA SER A 266 -17.78 -19.27 -29.30
C SER A 266 -18.87 -19.94 -30.15
N ALA A 267 -19.90 -20.53 -29.53
CA ALA A 267 -21.04 -21.07 -30.24
C ALA A 267 -21.82 -19.96 -30.96
N GLU A 268 -22.30 -20.23 -32.16
CA GLU A 268 -23.23 -19.36 -32.89
C GLU A 268 -24.64 -19.44 -32.28
N ASP A 269 -24.78 -19.10 -31.00
CA ASP A 269 -26.03 -19.28 -30.24
C ASP A 269 -26.39 -17.98 -29.50
N ASN A 270 -27.54 -17.40 -29.84
CA ASN A 270 -27.97 -16.12 -29.28
C ASN A 270 -28.66 -16.32 -27.92
N PHE A 271 -27.93 -16.05 -26.84
CA PHE A 271 -28.46 -16.15 -25.47
C PHE A 271 -29.60 -15.15 -25.20
N SER A 272 -29.49 -13.94 -25.74
CA SER A 272 -30.40 -12.82 -25.45
C SER A 272 -31.84 -13.10 -25.90
N ASP A 273 -32.01 -13.79 -27.03
CA ASP A 273 -33.34 -14.06 -27.58
C ASP A 273 -33.95 -15.33 -26.98
N ARG A 274 -33.15 -16.40 -26.84
CA ARG A 274 -33.69 -17.74 -26.57
C ARG A 274 -33.87 -18.07 -25.09
N ILE A 275 -33.02 -17.55 -24.20
CA ILE A 275 -33.16 -17.82 -22.76
C ILE A 275 -34.49 -17.26 -22.20
N PRO A 276 -34.90 -16.03 -22.54
CA PRO A 276 -36.19 -15.49 -22.07
C PRO A 276 -37.44 -16.22 -22.62
N GLU A 277 -37.33 -17.00 -23.70
CA GLU A 277 -38.44 -17.81 -24.23
C GLU A 277 -38.77 -19.01 -23.32
N GLU A 278 -37.78 -19.55 -22.63
CA GLU A 278 -37.90 -20.76 -21.80
C GLU A 278 -37.85 -20.48 -20.29
N ILE A 279 -37.19 -19.38 -19.88
CA ILE A 279 -37.05 -18.97 -18.48
C ILE A 279 -37.79 -17.66 -18.23
N GLU A 280 -38.68 -17.66 -17.24
CA GLU A 280 -39.29 -16.43 -16.74
C GLU A 280 -38.27 -15.58 -15.97
N LEU A 281 -37.74 -14.56 -16.65
CA LEU A 281 -36.81 -13.58 -16.09
C LEU A 281 -37.57 -12.36 -15.55
N LYS A 282 -37.48 -12.10 -14.25
CA LYS A 282 -38.16 -10.98 -13.58
C LYS A 282 -37.39 -9.67 -13.83
N PRO A 283 -38.05 -8.54 -14.13
CA PRO A 283 -37.36 -7.27 -14.26
C PRO A 283 -36.72 -6.85 -12.93
N TRP A 284 -35.68 -6.02 -13.01
CA TRP A 284 -35.01 -5.48 -11.82
C TRP A 284 -36.00 -4.77 -10.87
N ASP A 285 -35.90 -5.10 -9.58
CA ASP A 285 -36.65 -4.50 -8.49
C ASP A 285 -35.68 -3.90 -7.44
N LEU A 286 -35.68 -2.57 -7.33
CA LEU A 286 -34.86 -1.81 -6.37
C LEU A 286 -35.15 -2.18 -4.91
N VAL A 287 -36.35 -2.72 -4.60
CA VAL A 287 -36.71 -3.15 -3.25
C VAL A 287 -35.98 -4.43 -2.87
N LYS A 288 -35.68 -5.29 -3.84
CA LYS A 288 -35.04 -6.60 -3.61
C LYS A 288 -33.52 -6.56 -3.65
N ARG A 289 -32.93 -5.72 -4.51
CA ARG A 289 -31.47 -5.62 -4.69
C ARG A 289 -31.02 -4.27 -5.27
N PRO A 290 -29.74 -3.87 -5.07
CA PRO A 290 -29.22 -2.64 -5.68
C PRO A 290 -29.01 -2.79 -7.20
N TYR A 291 -28.71 -1.68 -7.87
CA TYR A 291 -28.43 -1.67 -9.32
C TYR A 291 -27.01 -2.17 -9.62
N GLY A 292 -26.03 -1.95 -8.74
CA GLY A 292 -24.63 -2.31 -8.95
C GLY A 292 -24.26 -3.65 -8.32
N PHE A 293 -23.60 -4.54 -9.08
CA PHE A 293 -23.00 -5.78 -8.56
C PHE A 293 -21.49 -5.68 -8.52
N TYR A 294 -20.88 -5.97 -7.36
CA TYR A 294 -19.42 -6.01 -7.20
C TYR A 294 -18.90 -7.44 -7.25
N VAL A 295 -18.09 -7.74 -8.26
CA VAL A 295 -17.39 -9.02 -8.36
C VAL A 295 -16.22 -9.04 -7.36
N ARG A 296 -16.41 -9.67 -6.20
CA ARG A 296 -15.41 -9.77 -5.12
C ARG A 296 -14.51 -11.02 -5.25
N SER A 297 -13.98 -11.25 -6.45
CA SER A 297 -13.17 -12.43 -6.75
C SER A 297 -11.71 -12.08 -7.00
N ALA A 298 -10.80 -13.02 -6.68
CA ALA A 298 -9.40 -12.95 -7.11
C ALA A 298 -9.23 -12.91 -8.63
N MET A 299 -10.21 -13.41 -9.38
CA MET A 299 -10.22 -13.39 -10.85
C MET A 299 -10.11 -11.96 -11.41
N ARG A 300 -10.57 -10.96 -10.65
CA ARG A 300 -10.45 -9.54 -10.97
C ARG A 300 -9.02 -9.14 -11.32
N ASP A 301 -8.09 -9.47 -10.41
CA ASP A 301 -6.69 -9.05 -10.51
C ASP A 301 -6.02 -9.74 -11.72
N PHE A 302 -6.48 -10.94 -12.07
CA PHE A 302 -5.96 -11.70 -13.21
C PHE A 302 -6.55 -11.32 -14.56
N LEU A 303 -7.82 -10.92 -14.61
CA LEU A 303 -8.51 -10.52 -15.84
C LEU A 303 -8.25 -9.04 -16.20
N GLY A 304 -7.49 -8.31 -15.38
CA GLY A 304 -7.19 -6.89 -15.59
C GLY A 304 -8.43 -5.98 -15.41
N PHE A 305 -9.50 -6.50 -14.82
CA PHE A 305 -10.65 -5.70 -14.47
C PHE A 305 -10.30 -4.88 -13.21
N SER A 306 -10.28 -3.55 -13.29
CA SER A 306 -10.39 -2.73 -12.06
C SER A 306 -11.73 -3.06 -11.37
N PRO A 307 -11.98 -2.73 -10.08
CA PRO A 307 -13.26 -3.05 -9.44
C PRO A 307 -14.45 -2.56 -10.29
N PHE A 308 -14.99 -3.47 -11.10
CA PHE A 308 -16.05 -3.19 -12.04
C PHE A 308 -17.33 -3.41 -11.27
N MET A 309 -17.91 -2.29 -10.82
CA MET A 309 -19.33 -2.29 -10.52
C MET A 309 -20.04 -2.59 -11.85
N GLN A 310 -20.64 -3.77 -11.96
CA GLN A 310 -21.47 -4.08 -13.10
C GLN A 310 -22.82 -3.39 -12.91
N ASP A 311 -23.21 -2.54 -13.86
CA ASP A 311 -24.55 -1.97 -13.90
C ASP A 311 -25.56 -3.07 -14.27
N CYS A 312 -26.31 -3.52 -13.28
CA CYS A 312 -27.37 -4.52 -13.38
C CYS A 312 -28.77 -3.89 -13.34
N SER A 313 -28.91 -2.58 -13.61
CA SER A 313 -30.21 -1.88 -13.65
C SER A 313 -31.10 -2.33 -14.81
N LYS A 314 -30.49 -2.75 -15.92
CA LYS A 314 -31.20 -3.29 -17.10
C LYS A 314 -31.25 -4.82 -17.13
N ALA A 315 -30.62 -5.47 -16.16
CA ALA A 315 -30.56 -6.91 -16.08
C ALA A 315 -31.84 -7.49 -15.45
N GLN A 316 -32.06 -8.79 -15.65
CA GLN A 316 -33.24 -9.48 -15.14
C GLN A 316 -32.83 -10.53 -14.11
N ASP A 317 -33.77 -10.96 -13.28
CA ASP A 317 -33.51 -11.80 -12.12
C ASP A 317 -34.26 -13.14 -12.19
N VAL A 318 -33.64 -14.15 -11.60
CA VAL A 318 -34.27 -15.42 -11.22
C VAL A 318 -34.17 -15.62 -9.71
N GLU A 319 -35.11 -16.37 -9.16
CA GLU A 319 -35.24 -16.58 -7.72
C GLU A 319 -35.21 -18.07 -7.42
N ARG A 320 -34.31 -18.48 -6.51
CA ARG A 320 -34.17 -19.87 -6.11
C ARG A 320 -35.32 -20.30 -5.20
N LYS A 321 -35.98 -21.40 -5.56
CA LYS A 321 -37.19 -21.90 -4.88
C LYS A 321 -36.93 -22.33 -3.43
N GLU A 322 -35.75 -22.87 -3.14
CA GLU A 322 -35.40 -23.43 -1.83
C GLU A 322 -35.30 -22.35 -0.74
N ASP A 323 -34.63 -21.22 -1.01
CA ASP A 323 -34.26 -20.22 0.00
C ASP A 323 -34.56 -18.76 -0.40
N GLY A 324 -35.16 -18.53 -1.58
CA GLY A 324 -35.48 -17.19 -2.06
C GLY A 324 -34.25 -16.38 -2.49
N LEU A 325 -33.08 -17.00 -2.63
CA LEU A 325 -31.89 -16.28 -3.08
C LEU A 325 -32.11 -15.74 -4.49
N LEU A 326 -31.71 -14.49 -4.71
CA LEU A 326 -31.86 -13.82 -6.00
C LEU A 326 -30.56 -13.94 -6.80
N ALA A 327 -30.67 -14.19 -8.10
CA ALA A 327 -29.55 -14.07 -9.02
C ALA A 327 -29.93 -13.22 -10.22
N THR A 328 -29.02 -12.35 -10.62
CA THR A 328 -29.14 -11.53 -11.81
C THR A 328 -28.50 -12.23 -13.00
N VAL A 329 -29.24 -12.25 -14.10
CA VAL A 329 -28.86 -12.76 -15.41
C VAL A 329 -28.60 -11.57 -16.32
N LEU A 330 -27.38 -11.45 -16.84
CA LEU A 330 -27.05 -10.54 -17.93
C LEU A 330 -26.76 -11.35 -19.19
N LEU A 331 -27.44 -10.96 -20.26
CA LEU A 331 -27.36 -11.58 -21.57
C LEU A 331 -26.78 -10.56 -22.55
N GLY A 332 -25.78 -11.00 -23.31
CA GLY A 332 -25.33 -10.35 -24.53
C GLY A 332 -25.21 -11.39 -25.64
N ASP A 333 -24.94 -10.95 -26.86
CA ASP A 333 -24.97 -11.80 -28.07
C ASP A 333 -24.25 -13.15 -27.88
N ASN A 334 -23.03 -13.11 -27.33
CA ASN A 334 -22.21 -14.30 -27.03
C ASN A 334 -21.76 -14.33 -25.56
N THR A 335 -22.48 -13.67 -24.65
CA THR A 335 -22.06 -13.51 -23.25
C THR A 335 -23.20 -13.81 -22.30
N PHE A 336 -22.93 -14.66 -21.32
CA PHE A 336 -23.83 -14.97 -20.23
C PHE A 336 -23.15 -14.67 -18.90
N ILE A 337 -23.78 -13.86 -18.05
CA ILE A 337 -23.29 -13.55 -16.71
C ILE A 337 -24.39 -13.83 -15.71
N PHE A 338 -24.06 -14.57 -14.67
CA PHE A 338 -24.96 -14.96 -13.60
C PHE A 338 -24.36 -14.57 -12.25
N ASN A 339 -24.97 -13.59 -11.59
CA ASN A 339 -24.48 -12.99 -10.36
C ASN A 339 -25.46 -13.25 -9.21
N VAL A 340 -25.01 -13.89 -8.14
CA VAL A 340 -25.85 -14.30 -7.02
C VAL A 340 -25.74 -13.29 -5.87
N TRP A 341 -26.89 -12.78 -5.42
CA TRP A 341 -26.97 -11.77 -4.36
C TRP A 341 -27.02 -12.43 -2.98
N ARG A 342 -25.87 -12.56 -2.33
CA ARG A 342 -25.79 -13.06 -0.93
C ARG A 342 -26.00 -11.96 0.11
N ASP A 343 -25.52 -10.76 -0.18
CA ASP A 343 -25.78 -9.56 0.61
C ASP A 343 -26.96 -8.79 0.00
N THR A 344 -28.19 -9.21 0.35
CA THR A 344 -29.42 -8.61 -0.19
C THR A 344 -29.86 -7.34 0.54
N ASP A 345 -29.11 -6.78 1.50
CA ASP A 345 -29.44 -5.46 2.05
C ASP A 345 -29.01 -4.38 1.05
N PRO A 346 -29.91 -3.88 0.18
CA PRO A 346 -29.56 -2.90 -0.84
C PRO A 346 -29.11 -1.60 -0.15
N LYS A 347 -29.58 -1.37 1.09
CA LYS A 347 -29.23 -0.22 1.91
C LYS A 347 -27.85 -0.31 2.53
N ALA A 348 -27.21 -1.48 2.56
CA ALA A 348 -25.84 -1.63 3.03
C ALA A 348 -24.85 -1.40 1.89
N VAL A 349 -25.13 -1.93 0.69
CA VAL A 349 -24.31 -1.76 -0.51
C VAL A 349 -24.33 -0.30 -0.97
N VAL A 350 -25.52 0.27 -1.21
CA VAL A 350 -25.67 1.69 -1.61
C VAL A 350 -25.06 2.62 -0.55
N ARG A 351 -25.16 2.27 0.73
CA ARG A 351 -24.52 3.04 1.80
C ARG A 351 -23.00 3.00 1.68
N ASN A 352 -22.40 1.84 1.42
CA ASN A 352 -20.95 1.75 1.26
C ASN A 352 -20.48 2.48 -0.01
N GLU A 353 -21.25 2.44 -1.09
CA GLU A 353 -20.97 3.20 -2.33
C GLU A 353 -20.99 4.71 -2.09
N ILE A 354 -22.07 5.23 -1.49
CA ILE A 354 -22.16 6.65 -1.12
C ILE A 354 -20.98 7.03 -0.25
N LEU A 355 -20.64 6.20 0.74
CA LEU A 355 -19.51 6.47 1.61
C LEU A 355 -18.17 6.45 0.87
N LEU A 356 -17.99 5.73 -0.23
CA LEU A 356 -16.74 5.68 -1.01
C LEU A 356 -16.57 6.90 -1.92
N GLU A 357 -17.67 7.39 -2.50
CA GLU A 357 -17.67 8.56 -3.38
C GLU A 357 -17.54 9.88 -2.61
N MET A 358 -17.93 9.91 -1.34
CA MET A 358 -17.83 11.13 -0.51
C MET A 358 -16.38 11.51 -0.22
N GLN A 359 -16.09 12.81 -0.21
CA GLN A 359 -14.83 13.37 0.28
C GLN A 359 -14.72 13.24 1.80
N VAL A 360 -13.50 13.36 2.33
CA VAL A 360 -13.26 13.26 3.79
C VAL A 360 -13.98 14.36 4.57
N SER A 361 -14.03 15.58 4.02
CA SER A 361 -14.79 16.71 4.57
C SER A 361 -16.29 16.40 4.66
N GLU A 362 -16.86 15.78 3.62
CA GLU A 362 -18.28 15.41 3.55
C GLU A 362 -18.61 14.28 4.55
N LEU A 363 -17.73 13.28 4.66
CA LEU A 363 -17.87 12.20 5.63
C LEU A 363 -17.75 12.72 7.07
N PHE A 364 -16.81 13.62 7.30
CA PHE A 364 -16.69 14.31 8.58
C PHE A 364 -17.99 15.03 8.91
N LEU A 365 -18.54 15.82 7.99
CA LEU A 365 -19.81 16.52 8.18
C LEU A 365 -20.98 15.56 8.43
N LEU A 366 -21.09 14.48 7.63
CA LEU A 366 -22.11 13.43 7.81
C LEU A 366 -22.02 12.80 9.20
N SER A 367 -20.81 12.59 9.73
CA SER A 367 -20.62 12.01 11.05
C SER A 367 -21.19 12.89 12.17
N LEU A 368 -21.23 14.21 11.99
CA LEU A 368 -21.73 15.16 12.98
C LEU A 368 -23.26 15.16 13.08
N THR A 369 -23.97 14.59 12.10
CA THR A 369 -25.44 14.62 12.03
C THR A 369 -26.12 13.67 13.04
N SER A 370 -25.47 12.56 13.41
CA SER A 370 -26.00 11.62 14.41
C SER A 370 -24.97 10.57 14.86
N LYS A 371 -25.16 9.99 16.04
CA LYS A 371 -24.37 8.83 16.51
C LYS A 371 -24.42 7.63 15.57
N LYS A 372 -25.55 7.44 14.88
CA LYS A 372 -25.71 6.38 13.88
C LYS A 372 -24.88 6.66 12.62
N ALA A 373 -24.93 7.89 12.10
CA ALA A 373 -24.11 8.32 10.96
C ALA A 373 -22.62 8.24 11.30
N ARG A 374 -22.20 8.66 12.50
CA ARG A 374 -20.83 8.48 12.99
C ARG A 374 -20.37 7.02 12.96
N LYS A 375 -21.18 6.10 13.47
CA LYS A 375 -20.86 4.66 13.45
C LYS A 375 -20.72 4.14 12.01
N ILE A 376 -21.57 4.60 11.10
CA ILE A 376 -21.51 4.25 9.68
C ILE A 376 -20.22 4.81 9.05
N VAL A 377 -19.92 6.09 9.21
CA VAL A 377 -18.71 6.71 8.64
C VAL A 377 -17.44 6.05 9.20
N SER A 378 -17.43 5.64 10.47
CA SER A 378 -16.26 5.01 11.10
C SER A 378 -15.81 3.67 10.50
N THR A 379 -16.65 3.07 9.65
CA THR A 379 -16.27 1.85 8.91
C THR A 379 -15.32 2.16 7.74
N ARG A 380 -15.28 3.40 7.25
CA ARG A 380 -14.31 3.83 6.23
C ARG A 380 -12.95 4.09 6.88
N LYS A 381 -11.88 3.60 6.24
CA LYS A 381 -10.50 3.71 6.72
C LYS A 381 -9.66 4.47 5.70
N PHE A 382 -8.84 5.40 6.18
CA PHE A 382 -7.91 6.19 5.39
C PHE A 382 -6.47 5.82 5.75
N LYS A 383 -5.56 5.86 4.77
CA LYS A 383 -4.11 5.74 5.00
C LYS A 383 -3.55 7.14 5.16
N SER A 384 -3.31 7.57 6.39
CA SER A 384 -2.77 8.90 6.68
C SER A 384 -1.47 8.83 7.49
N THR A 385 -0.58 9.80 7.28
CA THR A 385 0.65 10.01 8.06
C THR A 385 0.45 10.89 9.28
N GLY A 386 -0.68 11.61 9.35
CA GLY A 386 -1.05 12.46 10.48
C GLY A 386 -2.04 13.55 10.10
N THR A 387 -2.32 14.43 11.04
CA THR A 387 -3.20 15.60 10.86
C THR A 387 -2.49 16.88 11.27
N CYS A 388 -2.79 17.98 10.58
CA CYS A 388 -2.17 19.27 10.80
C CYS A 388 -3.22 20.34 11.13
N PHE A 389 -2.95 21.12 12.18
CA PHE A 389 -3.65 22.37 12.41
C PHE A 389 -2.95 23.49 11.65
N ASP A 390 -3.67 24.19 10.79
CA ASP A 390 -3.15 25.36 10.09
C ASP A 390 -3.77 26.67 10.64
N PHE A 391 -2.86 27.56 11.07
CA PHE A 391 -3.12 28.90 11.60
C PHE A 391 -2.32 29.97 10.81
N SER A 392 -1.99 29.69 9.56
CA SER A 392 -1.19 30.59 8.71
C SER A 392 -2.03 31.67 8.03
N ASP A 393 -3.33 31.43 7.84
CA ASP A 393 -4.25 32.37 7.19
C ASP A 393 -4.52 33.63 8.05
N ASN A 394 -4.41 34.78 7.41
CA ASN A 394 -4.70 36.09 8.00
C ASN A 394 -6.19 36.41 8.08
N SER A 395 -7.05 35.62 7.46
CA SER A 395 -8.51 35.79 7.54
C SER A 395 -9.05 35.57 8.95
N GLY A 396 -8.28 34.93 9.84
CA GLY A 396 -8.71 34.51 11.18
C GLY A 396 -9.57 33.24 11.19
N ILE A 397 -9.58 32.53 10.06
CA ILE A 397 -10.09 31.16 9.94
C ILE A 397 -8.89 30.22 10.12
N SER A 398 -9.09 29.16 10.89
CA SER A 398 -8.10 28.10 11.10
C SER A 398 -8.66 26.79 10.60
N GLU A 399 -7.80 25.81 10.34
CA GLU A 399 -8.23 24.56 9.71
C GLU A 399 -7.53 23.33 10.24
N LEU A 400 -8.18 22.19 10.02
CA LEU A 400 -7.63 20.86 10.21
C LEU A 400 -7.53 20.22 8.82
N SER A 401 -6.32 19.85 8.45
CA SER A 401 -6.03 19.03 7.27
C SER A 401 -5.54 17.65 7.68
N PHE A 402 -5.69 16.68 6.78
CA PHE A 402 -5.10 15.35 6.92
C PHE A 402 -4.10 15.11 5.80
N GLU A 403 -2.97 14.49 6.14
CA GLU A 403 -1.90 14.19 5.18
C GLU A 403 -2.15 12.84 4.50
N GLU A 404 -2.15 12.83 3.17
CA GLU A 404 -2.19 11.61 2.35
C GLU A 404 -1.05 11.62 1.34
N TRP A 405 0.04 10.89 1.63
CA TRP A 405 1.25 10.54 0.83
C TRP A 405 1.95 11.64 -0.02
N ARG A 406 1.26 12.65 -0.56
CA ARG A 406 1.75 13.75 -1.40
C ARG A 406 0.97 15.06 -1.23
N GLU A 407 -0.21 15.07 -0.62
CA GLU A 407 -1.03 16.28 -0.49
C GLU A 407 -1.68 16.40 0.89
N ASP A 408 -1.86 17.64 1.36
CA ASP A 408 -2.67 17.99 2.52
C ASP A 408 -4.10 18.19 2.06
N ILE A 409 -5.03 17.40 2.59
CA ILE A 409 -6.44 17.50 2.25
C ILE A 409 -7.18 18.19 3.40
N GLU A 410 -7.77 19.33 3.11
CA GLU A 410 -8.56 20.10 4.07
C GLU A 410 -9.84 19.33 4.48
N VAL A 411 -10.07 19.20 5.78
CA VAL A 411 -11.24 18.49 6.33
C VAL A 411 -12.31 19.48 6.79
N VAL A 412 -11.89 20.42 7.64
CA VAL A 412 -12.80 21.31 8.35
C VAL A 412 -12.06 22.59 8.76
N ARG A 413 -12.75 23.71 8.60
CA ARG A 413 -12.31 25.03 9.05
C ARG A 413 -13.08 25.46 10.29
N TRP A 414 -12.55 26.40 11.06
CA TRP A 414 -13.27 27.03 12.14
C TRP A 414 -12.87 28.48 12.36
N ALA A 415 -13.78 29.24 12.98
CA ALA A 415 -13.52 30.60 13.42
C ALA A 415 -14.27 30.91 14.71
N PHE A 416 -13.68 31.77 15.54
CA PHE A 416 -14.23 32.15 16.84
C PHE A 416 -14.95 33.51 16.78
N ARG A 417 -15.81 33.68 15.77
CA ARG A 417 -16.59 34.89 15.50
C ARG A 417 -17.92 34.54 14.83
N LYS A 418 -18.79 35.53 14.62
CA LYS A 418 -20.02 35.33 13.83
C LYS A 418 -19.68 35.14 12.34
N PRO A 419 -20.44 34.30 11.61
CA PRO A 419 -20.27 34.17 10.17
C PRO A 419 -20.55 35.50 9.44
N PRO A 420 -19.87 35.78 8.32
CA PRO A 420 -20.17 36.94 7.48
C PRO A 420 -21.58 36.83 6.87
N VAL A 421 -22.22 37.98 6.64
CA VAL A 421 -23.61 38.05 6.14
C VAL A 421 -23.72 37.62 4.66
N SER A 422 -22.61 37.59 3.92
CA SER A 422 -22.55 37.37 2.47
C SER A 422 -22.23 35.94 2.03
N GLU A 423 -21.84 35.04 2.93
CA GLU A 423 -21.69 33.62 2.58
C GLU A 423 -23.09 32.99 2.57
N GLU A 424 -23.44 32.25 1.51
CA GLU A 424 -24.69 31.47 1.48
C GLU A 424 -24.71 30.53 2.69
N ILE A 425 -25.49 30.90 3.71
CA ILE A 425 -25.58 30.15 4.97
C ILE A 425 -26.48 28.94 4.72
N VAL A 426 -25.89 27.78 4.42
CA VAL A 426 -26.66 26.57 4.09
C VAL A 426 -27.36 25.95 5.31
N SER A 427 -26.94 26.20 6.55
CA SER A 427 -27.81 25.94 7.72
C SER A 427 -27.31 26.66 8.98
N THR A 428 -28.21 27.07 9.86
CA THR A 428 -27.87 27.53 11.22
C THR A 428 -28.23 26.45 12.23
N GLU A 429 -27.80 25.22 12.01
CA GLU A 429 -27.96 24.19 13.03
C GLU A 429 -27.00 24.45 14.20
N ILE A 430 -27.55 24.39 15.41
CA ILE A 430 -26.80 24.38 16.66
C ILE A 430 -26.16 23.00 16.76
N LEU A 431 -24.87 22.88 16.46
CA LEU A 431 -24.19 21.61 16.63
C LEU A 431 -23.86 21.40 18.11
N ASN A 432 -24.50 20.41 18.73
CA ASN A 432 -24.14 19.93 20.06
C ASN A 432 -23.14 18.77 19.87
N VAL A 433 -21.86 19.10 19.72
CA VAL A 433 -20.83 18.06 19.56
C VAL A 433 -20.67 17.38 20.92
N ASP A 434 -20.81 16.05 21.00
CA ASP A 434 -20.70 15.28 22.24
C ASP A 434 -19.48 15.75 23.07
N GLY A 435 -19.71 16.46 24.19
CA GLY A 435 -18.65 16.99 25.06
C GLY A 435 -18.40 18.52 24.97
N ILE A 436 -19.10 19.26 24.10
CA ILE A 436 -19.09 20.73 24.04
C ILE A 436 -20.52 21.25 24.20
N ASP A 437 -20.87 21.73 25.40
CA ASP A 437 -22.16 22.35 25.71
C ASP A 437 -22.21 23.80 25.21
N SER A 438 -22.17 24.00 23.89
CA SER A 438 -22.19 25.32 23.27
C SER A 438 -22.69 25.25 21.83
N SER A 439 -23.56 26.19 21.47
CA SER A 439 -24.07 26.29 20.10
C SER A 439 -23.01 26.82 19.12
N CYS A 440 -22.48 25.96 18.25
CA CYS A 440 -21.72 26.38 17.07
C CYS A 440 -22.63 26.41 15.83
N ARG A 441 -22.28 27.21 14.82
CA ARG A 441 -22.95 27.26 13.51
C ARG A 441 -22.03 26.69 12.44
N ILE A 442 -22.57 26.22 11.32
CA ILE A 442 -21.78 25.65 10.21
C ILE A 442 -22.13 26.36 8.91
N THR A 443 -21.13 26.77 8.14
CA THR A 443 -21.30 27.15 6.73
C THR A 443 -20.53 26.15 5.87
N ILE A 444 -20.95 25.95 4.63
CA ILE A 444 -20.31 25.04 3.68
C ILE A 444 -19.85 25.87 2.49
N ASN A 445 -18.58 25.79 2.13
CA ASN A 445 -18.09 26.46 0.93
C ASN A 445 -18.75 25.82 -0.31
N PRO A 446 -19.47 26.58 -1.15
CA PRO A 446 -20.22 26.01 -2.27
C PRO A 446 -19.34 25.46 -3.39
N TYR A 447 -18.04 25.82 -3.42
CA TYR A 447 -17.08 25.35 -4.42
C TYR A 447 -16.27 24.17 -3.94
N SER A 448 -15.74 24.22 -2.71
CA SER A 448 -14.88 23.17 -2.17
C SER A 448 -15.61 22.12 -1.34
N GLY A 449 -16.86 22.37 -0.94
CA GLY A 449 -17.60 21.49 -0.02
C GLY A 449 -17.08 21.51 1.42
N ILE A 450 -16.03 22.28 1.71
CA ILE A 450 -15.37 22.26 3.02
C ILE A 450 -16.23 23.00 4.05
N PRO A 451 -16.57 22.37 5.20
CA PRO A 451 -17.35 23.01 6.24
C PRO A 451 -16.50 23.97 7.07
N THR A 452 -17.07 25.12 7.43
CA THR A 452 -16.52 26.07 8.41
C THR A 452 -17.40 26.13 9.64
N ILE A 453 -16.84 25.82 10.81
CA ILE A 453 -17.54 25.82 12.09
C ILE A 453 -17.29 27.14 12.84
N TRP A 454 -18.36 27.87 13.13
CA TRP A 454 -18.35 29.15 13.82
C TRP A 454 -18.72 28.96 15.28
N CYS A 455 -17.76 29.19 16.17
CA CYS A 455 -17.91 28.91 17.60
C CYS A 455 -17.68 30.16 18.47
N SER A 456 -18.13 30.09 19.72
CA SER A 456 -17.83 31.14 20.71
C SER A 456 -16.34 31.22 21.00
N SER A 457 -15.82 32.44 21.21
CA SER A 457 -14.43 32.67 21.62
C SER A 457 -14.04 31.98 22.94
N ARG A 458 -15.02 31.60 23.77
CA ARG A 458 -14.79 30.78 24.97
C ARG A 458 -14.21 29.40 24.67
N LEU A 459 -14.47 28.87 23.48
CA LEU A 459 -14.02 27.54 23.06
C LEU A 459 -12.64 27.57 22.38
N LYS A 460 -12.04 28.75 22.22
CA LYS A 460 -10.83 28.97 21.42
C LYS A 460 -9.65 28.04 21.78
N LYS A 461 -9.51 27.71 23.07
CA LYS A 461 -8.42 26.86 23.58
C LYS A 461 -8.71 25.35 23.55
N VAL A 462 -9.98 24.96 23.53
CA VAL A 462 -10.41 23.56 23.68
C VAL A 462 -10.91 22.96 22.36
N PHE A 463 -11.57 23.77 21.52
CA PHE A 463 -12.23 23.32 20.31
C PHE A 463 -11.29 22.63 19.30
N PRO A 464 -10.10 23.17 18.97
CA PRO A 464 -9.22 22.51 18.00
C PRO A 464 -8.80 21.10 18.45
N SER A 465 -8.38 20.97 19.71
CA SER A 465 -7.99 19.67 20.30
C SER A 465 -9.14 18.67 20.34
N PHE A 466 -10.37 19.16 20.55
CA PHE A 466 -11.56 18.34 20.53
C PHE A 466 -11.89 17.83 19.12
N ILE A 467 -11.89 18.70 18.11
CA ILE A 467 -12.17 18.32 16.71
C ILE A 467 -11.12 17.35 16.19
N HIS A 468 -9.84 17.59 16.50
CA HIS A 468 -8.76 16.67 16.18
C HIS A 468 -8.99 15.28 16.76
N ARG A 469 -9.29 15.17 18.06
CA ARG A 469 -9.57 13.87 18.69
C ARG A 469 -10.78 13.19 18.04
N TYR A 470 -11.85 13.96 17.80
CA TYR A 470 -13.04 13.44 17.14
C TYR A 470 -12.71 12.87 15.76
N PHE A 471 -11.89 13.58 14.97
CA PHE A 471 -11.44 13.13 13.65
C PHE A 471 -10.57 11.87 13.74
N CYS A 472 -9.59 11.85 14.64
CA CYS A 472 -8.73 10.69 14.89
C CYS A 472 -9.55 9.45 15.27
N ASP A 473 -10.52 9.60 16.18
CA ASP A 473 -11.41 8.51 16.60
C ASP A 473 -12.31 8.04 15.46
N LEU A 474 -12.80 8.96 14.62
CA LEU A 474 -13.69 8.66 13.51
C LEU A 474 -13.00 7.79 12.45
N PHE A 475 -11.79 8.15 12.04
CA PHE A 475 -11.09 7.52 10.93
C PHE A 475 -9.96 6.58 11.35
N ASN A 476 -9.70 6.43 12.66
CA ASN A 476 -8.63 5.63 13.22
C ASN A 476 -7.25 6.03 12.67
N VAL A 477 -6.99 7.34 12.65
CA VAL A 477 -5.69 7.92 12.25
C VAL A 477 -4.82 8.23 13.49
N PRO A 478 -3.49 8.33 13.35
CA PRO A 478 -2.60 8.68 14.47
C PRO A 478 -3.04 9.97 15.16
N THR A 479 -2.88 10.03 16.49
CA THR A 479 -3.21 11.20 17.31
C THR A 479 -2.06 12.21 17.41
N ASP A 480 -1.03 12.05 16.58
CA ASP A 480 0.11 12.95 16.53
C ASP A 480 -0.35 14.31 15.97
N VAL A 481 -0.19 15.37 16.76
CA VAL A 481 -0.55 16.73 16.34
C VAL A 481 0.59 17.34 15.55
N GLN A 482 0.28 17.92 14.40
CA GLN A 482 1.18 18.80 13.64
C GLN A 482 0.61 20.21 13.61
N ILE A 483 1.48 21.23 13.54
CA ILE A 483 1.06 22.63 13.55
C ILE A 483 1.77 23.41 12.43
N SER A 484 0.99 24.03 11.55
CA SER A 484 1.40 25.08 10.64
C SER A 484 0.88 26.41 11.18
N MET A 485 1.74 27.41 11.40
CA MET A 485 1.33 28.65 12.09
C MET A 485 2.09 29.88 11.62
N ASN A 486 1.36 30.98 11.46
CA ASN A 486 1.95 32.32 11.50
C ASN A 486 1.93 32.82 12.96
N LEU A 487 3.11 33.18 13.50
CA LEU A 487 3.24 33.57 14.90
C LEU A 487 2.45 34.83 15.29
N ASN A 488 2.01 35.65 14.33
CA ASN A 488 1.05 36.72 14.62
C ASN A 488 -0.28 36.17 15.18
N HIS A 489 -0.59 34.91 14.88
CA HIS A 489 -1.76 34.18 15.36
C HIS A 489 -1.46 33.27 16.55
N LEU A 490 -0.35 33.47 17.28
CA LEU A 490 0.01 32.68 18.47
C LEU A 490 -1.12 32.64 19.53
N HIS A 491 -1.88 33.72 19.64
CA HIS A 491 -3.05 33.81 20.51
C HIS A 491 -4.18 32.81 20.14
N SER A 492 -4.12 32.19 18.96
CA SER A 492 -5.02 31.14 18.44
C SER A 492 -4.53 29.72 18.68
N LEU A 493 -3.32 29.53 19.21
CA LEU A 493 -2.81 28.22 19.58
C LEU A 493 -3.75 27.54 20.60
N PRO A 494 -4.21 26.30 20.37
CA PRO A 494 -4.97 25.52 21.34
C PRO A 494 -4.11 25.10 22.53
N ASP A 495 -4.74 24.54 23.58
CA ASP A 495 -4.03 23.98 24.72
C ASP A 495 -3.40 22.62 24.34
N VAL A 496 -2.29 22.68 23.61
CA VAL A 496 -1.49 21.53 23.17
C VAL A 496 -0.09 21.66 23.76
N LYS A 497 0.40 20.58 24.38
CA LYS A 497 1.75 20.53 24.97
C LYS A 497 2.76 19.79 24.11
N PHE A 498 2.31 18.80 23.34
CA PHE A 498 3.16 17.92 22.54
C PHE A 498 2.75 18.00 21.08
N VAL A 499 3.74 18.30 20.23
CA VAL A 499 3.55 18.46 18.79
C VAL A 499 4.65 17.65 18.10
N LYS A 500 4.29 16.89 17.07
CA LYS A 500 5.26 16.09 16.32
C LYS A 500 6.11 16.99 15.43
N ASN A 501 5.43 17.73 14.55
CA ASN A 501 6.06 18.62 13.58
C ASN A 501 5.46 20.03 13.68
N VAL A 502 6.32 21.04 13.59
CA VAL A 502 5.91 22.45 13.50
C VAL A 502 6.44 23.06 12.21
N LYS A 503 5.58 23.83 11.54
CA LYS A 503 5.92 24.72 10.45
C LYS A 503 5.54 26.16 10.83
N LEU A 504 6.52 27.03 10.98
CA LEU A 504 6.29 28.46 11.16
C LEU A 504 6.37 29.16 9.80
N ALA A 505 5.27 29.78 9.37
CA ALA A 505 5.13 30.40 8.06
C ALA A 505 4.67 31.86 8.17
N GLY A 506 5.10 32.70 7.25
CA GLY A 506 4.70 34.12 7.22
C GLY A 506 5.82 35.01 6.72
N PHE A 507 5.52 36.29 6.49
CA PHE A 507 6.51 37.24 5.98
C PHE A 507 7.66 37.45 6.97
N GLU A 508 7.33 37.81 8.22
CA GLU A 508 8.32 38.19 9.23
C GLU A 508 7.83 37.94 10.66
N THR A 509 8.76 37.63 11.56
CA THR A 509 8.57 37.53 13.01
C THR A 509 9.85 37.97 13.75
N ASN A 510 9.90 37.83 15.08
CA ASN A 510 11.10 38.07 15.87
C ASN A 510 11.49 36.85 16.71
N ALA A 511 12.79 36.72 16.99
CA ALA A 511 13.35 35.57 17.68
C ALA A 511 12.73 35.31 19.07
N LYS A 512 12.39 36.36 19.82
CA LYS A 512 11.75 36.23 21.14
C LYS A 512 10.38 35.57 21.06
N LEU A 513 9.60 35.83 20.01
CA LEU A 513 8.31 35.16 19.80
C LEU A 513 8.49 33.69 19.43
N VAL A 514 9.50 33.36 18.63
CA VAL A 514 9.85 31.98 18.29
C VAL A 514 10.22 31.20 19.56
N ASP A 515 11.13 31.74 20.38
CA ASP A 515 11.53 31.11 21.64
C ASP A 515 10.36 30.99 22.62
N SER A 516 9.53 32.02 22.73
CA SER A 516 8.31 31.97 23.54
C SER A 516 7.39 30.82 23.10
N PHE A 517 7.14 30.70 21.80
CA PHE A 517 6.34 29.61 21.25
C PHE A 517 6.96 28.23 21.53
N LEU A 518 8.25 28.04 21.27
CA LEU A 518 8.94 26.76 21.50
C LEU A 518 9.07 26.40 22.99
N ASN A 519 8.89 27.38 23.89
CA ASN A 519 8.77 27.12 25.32
C ASN A 519 7.34 26.76 25.74
N THR A 520 6.32 27.08 24.92
CA THR A 520 4.93 26.67 25.17
C THR A 520 4.62 25.25 24.70
N VAL A 521 5.32 24.76 23.68
CA VAL A 521 5.09 23.42 23.09
C VAL A 521 6.38 22.61 23.04
N THR A 522 6.29 21.32 23.32
CA THR A 522 7.37 20.36 23.11
C THR A 522 7.24 19.78 21.70
N VAL A 523 8.24 20.04 20.85
CA VAL A 523 8.31 19.50 19.48
C VAL A 523 9.16 18.24 19.47
N SER A 524 8.62 17.12 19.02
CA SER A 524 9.29 15.82 19.16
C SER A 524 10.03 15.33 17.91
N ASN A 525 9.77 15.90 16.73
CA ASN A 525 10.40 15.44 15.49
C ASN A 525 11.00 16.58 14.66
N CYS A 526 10.20 17.51 14.15
CA CYS A 526 10.67 18.49 13.17
C CYS A 526 10.17 19.91 13.44
N ALA A 527 11.05 20.91 13.26
CA ALA A 527 10.72 22.32 13.23
C ALA A 527 11.20 22.98 11.93
N MET A 528 10.25 23.44 11.12
CA MET A 528 10.47 24.13 9.87
C MET A 528 10.11 25.61 10.01
N LEU A 529 11.08 26.49 9.87
CA LEU A 529 10.96 27.94 10.04
C LEU A 529 11.10 28.59 8.66
N ASN A 530 9.94 28.87 8.05
CA ASN A 530 9.80 29.50 6.73
C ASN A 530 9.27 30.93 6.87
N THR A 531 10.00 31.74 7.62
CA THR A 531 9.68 33.16 7.85
C THR A 531 10.97 33.93 8.15
N GLU A 532 11.01 35.23 7.88
CA GLU A 532 12.14 36.08 8.28
C GLU A 532 12.10 36.32 9.79
N ILE A 533 13.20 36.03 10.49
CA ILE A 533 13.29 36.19 11.94
C ILE A 533 14.22 37.35 12.27
N ARG A 534 13.67 38.42 12.85
CA ARG A 534 14.45 39.56 13.36
C ARG A 534 15.11 39.23 14.69
N GLY A 535 16.40 39.57 14.79
CA GLY A 535 17.24 39.31 15.96
C GLY A 535 17.71 37.86 16.04
N ASP A 536 18.51 37.56 17.06
CA ASP A 536 19.08 36.24 17.26
C ASP A 536 18.20 35.42 18.22
N LEU A 537 18.13 34.11 17.95
CA LEU A 537 17.52 33.16 18.88
C LEU A 537 18.29 33.12 20.20
N SER A 538 17.64 32.65 21.26
CA SER A 538 18.33 32.35 22.52
C SER A 538 19.32 31.20 22.33
N LEU A 539 20.51 31.31 22.95
CA LEU A 539 21.47 30.21 23.02
C LEU A 539 20.98 29.01 23.85
N ASP A 540 19.89 29.20 24.60
CA ASP A 540 19.20 28.15 25.36
C ASP A 540 17.84 27.79 24.71
N SER A 541 17.65 28.13 23.43
CA SER A 541 16.40 27.86 22.71
C SER A 541 16.08 26.38 22.68
N SER A 542 14.80 26.05 22.93
CA SER A 542 14.27 24.69 22.76
C SER A 542 14.40 24.16 21.32
N LEU A 543 14.59 25.06 20.33
CA LEU A 543 14.88 24.69 18.94
C LEU A 543 16.11 23.77 18.82
N LEU A 544 17.13 24.01 19.64
CA LEU A 544 18.42 23.32 19.56
C LEU A 544 18.34 21.84 19.96
N LYS A 545 17.24 21.44 20.61
CA LYS A 545 17.00 20.07 21.08
C LYS A 545 16.10 19.26 20.15
N ILE A 546 15.60 19.88 19.08
CA ILE A 546 14.72 19.21 18.11
C ILE A 546 15.60 18.45 17.11
N ASP A 547 15.25 17.19 16.87
CA ASP A 547 16.03 16.30 16.01
C ASP A 547 16.22 16.84 14.59
N ASN A 548 15.18 17.43 14.01
CA ASN A 548 15.20 17.95 12.66
C ASN A 548 14.84 19.44 12.65
N ILE A 549 15.77 20.30 12.24
CA ILE A 549 15.51 21.73 12.08
C ILE A 549 15.78 22.19 10.65
N CYS A 550 14.84 22.95 10.11
CA CYS A 550 14.94 23.56 8.79
C CYS A 550 14.65 25.06 8.89
N LEU A 551 15.63 25.90 8.56
CA LEU A 551 15.55 27.35 8.59
C LEU A 551 15.75 27.90 7.18
N TYR A 552 14.69 28.41 6.55
CA TYR A 552 14.79 28.96 5.18
C TYR A 552 15.53 30.29 5.12
N ASN A 553 15.38 31.10 6.18
CA ASN A 553 16.17 32.31 6.44
C ASN A 553 16.85 32.17 7.81
N SER A 554 18.09 31.68 7.79
CA SER A 554 18.83 31.29 8.98
C SER A 554 19.69 32.40 9.60
N LYS A 555 19.44 33.68 9.27
CA LYS A 555 20.21 34.80 9.83
C LYS A 555 20.18 34.87 11.36
N CYS A 556 19.09 34.44 11.98
CA CYS A 556 18.92 34.38 13.44
C CYS A 556 19.69 33.22 14.12
N PHE A 557 20.31 32.33 13.35
CA PHE A 557 20.98 31.11 13.81
C PHE A 557 22.50 31.24 13.63
N THR A 558 23.17 31.64 14.69
CA THR A 558 24.62 31.91 14.70
C THR A 558 25.47 30.65 14.94
N VAL A 559 26.80 30.76 14.83
CA VAL A 559 27.72 29.65 15.09
C VAL A 559 27.59 29.12 16.52
N GLU A 560 27.32 29.99 17.49
CA GLU A 560 27.14 29.58 18.89
C GLU A 560 25.89 28.71 19.08
N HIS A 561 24.85 28.91 18.27
CA HIS A 561 23.68 28.02 18.24
C HIS A 561 24.04 26.67 17.64
N LEU A 562 24.79 26.67 16.52
CA LEU A 562 25.22 25.45 15.87
C LEU A 562 26.10 24.60 16.79
N LEU A 563 27.02 25.22 17.54
CA LEU A 563 27.89 24.53 18.51
C LEU A 563 27.13 23.93 19.71
N ARG A 564 25.91 24.44 20.00
CA ARG A 564 25.04 23.97 21.09
C ARG A 564 23.91 23.04 20.63
N PHE A 565 23.86 22.71 19.33
CA PHE A 565 22.82 21.86 18.79
C PHE A 565 22.94 20.42 19.31
N GLU A 566 21.82 19.85 19.75
CA GLU A 566 21.73 18.50 20.33
C GLU A 566 20.95 17.52 19.42
N GLY A 567 20.33 18.01 18.33
CA GLY A 567 19.57 17.18 17.40
C GLY A 567 20.43 16.46 16.35
N ARG A 568 19.79 15.99 15.27
CA ARG A 568 20.39 15.11 14.26
C ARG A 568 20.59 15.76 12.91
N HIS A 569 19.65 16.58 12.46
CA HIS A 569 19.66 17.13 11.10
C HIS A 569 19.37 18.63 11.12
N VAL A 570 20.27 19.40 10.50
CA VAL A 570 20.20 20.86 10.40
C VAL A 570 20.23 21.27 8.93
N PHE A 571 19.21 22.00 8.50
CA PHE A 571 19.17 22.66 7.20
C PHE A 571 19.10 24.17 7.39
N LEU A 572 20.13 24.88 6.93
CA LEU A 572 20.25 26.33 7.00
C LEU A 572 20.29 26.90 5.58
N SER A 573 19.21 27.53 5.15
CA SER A 573 19.18 28.31 3.93
C SER A 573 19.34 29.80 4.23
N ARG A 574 19.93 30.53 3.28
CA ARG A 574 20.24 31.96 3.38
C ARG A 574 21.03 32.32 4.64
N SER A 575 21.98 31.47 5.00
CA SER A 575 22.84 31.65 6.17
C SER A 575 23.78 32.84 5.99
N HIS A 576 24.12 33.48 7.10
CA HIS A 576 25.13 34.55 7.17
C HIS A 576 26.42 34.07 7.86
N LEU A 577 26.55 32.77 8.11
CA LEU A 577 27.76 32.20 8.69
C LEU A 577 28.93 32.36 7.72
N THR A 578 30.01 32.93 8.24
CA THR A 578 31.27 33.17 7.53
C THR A 578 32.11 31.89 7.44
N VAL A 579 33.12 31.90 6.55
CA VAL A 579 34.12 30.82 6.48
C VAL A 579 34.73 30.52 7.85
N GLN A 580 35.14 31.55 8.60
CA GLN A 580 35.79 31.37 9.89
C GLN A 580 34.88 30.70 10.93
N GLU A 581 33.58 31.01 10.90
CA GLU A 581 32.59 30.37 11.77
C GLU A 581 32.35 28.90 11.40
N ILE A 582 32.28 28.59 10.10
CA ILE A 582 32.17 27.22 9.62
C ILE A 582 33.42 26.41 9.97
N VAL A 583 34.61 27.00 9.79
CA VAL A 583 35.90 26.41 10.18
C VAL A 583 35.91 26.11 11.68
N ARG A 584 35.47 27.07 12.51
CA ARG A 584 35.35 26.89 13.96
C ARG A 584 34.41 25.74 14.32
N PHE A 585 33.27 25.62 13.63
CA PHE A 585 32.36 24.48 13.79
C PHE A 585 33.03 23.15 13.44
N ILE A 586 33.68 23.04 12.28
CA ILE A 586 34.33 21.80 11.84
C ILE A 586 35.44 21.41 12.81
N GLN A 587 36.26 22.36 13.27
CA GLN A 587 37.32 22.10 14.26
C GLN A 587 36.76 21.63 15.60
N HIS A 588 35.67 22.26 16.07
CA HIS A 588 34.99 21.82 17.29
C HIS A 588 34.48 20.37 17.19
N TRP A 589 33.98 19.97 16.02
CA TRP A 589 33.56 18.61 15.73
C TRP A 589 34.74 17.64 15.64
N ILE A 590 35.83 18.02 14.96
CA ILE A 590 37.09 17.24 14.88
C ILE A 590 37.66 16.97 16.27
N ASP A 591 37.61 17.97 17.16
CA ASP A 591 38.08 17.86 18.54
C ASP A 591 37.18 16.98 19.43
N GLY A 592 36.01 16.57 18.94
CA GLY A 592 35.03 15.77 19.70
C GLY A 592 34.37 16.54 20.86
N LYS A 593 34.34 17.88 20.79
CA LYS A 593 33.88 18.75 21.89
C LYS A 593 32.35 18.94 21.97
N GLY A 594 31.57 18.31 21.09
CA GLY A 594 30.10 18.38 21.04
C GLY A 594 29.52 17.67 19.82
N LEU A 595 28.20 17.81 19.60
CA LEU A 595 27.51 17.42 18.35
C LEU A 595 27.56 15.91 18.02
N GLN A 596 27.55 15.05 19.04
CA GLN A 596 27.66 13.59 18.86
C GLN A 596 26.46 12.98 18.15
N SER A 597 25.29 13.62 18.24
CA SER A 597 24.05 13.23 17.58
C SER A 597 23.92 13.79 16.17
N LEU A 598 24.73 14.77 15.77
CA LEU A 598 24.63 15.42 14.46
C LEU A 598 24.97 14.42 13.35
N GLU A 599 23.99 14.14 12.50
CA GLU A 599 24.10 13.29 11.32
C GLU A 599 24.30 14.13 10.06
N THR A 600 23.57 15.25 9.91
CA THR A 600 23.60 16.08 8.70
C THR A 600 23.57 17.58 9.02
N LEU A 601 24.46 18.35 8.38
CA LEU A 601 24.37 19.80 8.27
C LEU A 601 24.40 20.18 6.78
N VAL A 602 23.34 20.83 6.30
CA VAL A 602 23.30 21.45 4.96
C VAL A 602 23.19 22.96 5.14
N LEU A 603 24.12 23.69 4.54
CA LEU A 603 24.17 25.16 4.65
C LEU A 603 24.26 25.78 3.25
N PHE A 604 23.33 26.69 2.95
CA PHE A 604 23.37 27.59 1.80
C PHE A 604 23.60 29.01 2.30
N SER A 605 24.79 29.57 2.03
CA SER A 605 25.16 30.92 2.45
C SER A 605 24.63 31.98 1.50
N GLN A 606 24.35 33.17 2.02
CA GLN A 606 24.15 34.39 1.21
C GLN A 606 25.41 35.27 1.16
N VAL A 607 26.43 34.96 1.96
CA VAL A 607 27.71 35.65 1.88
C VAL A 607 28.40 35.17 0.60
N GLU A 608 28.90 36.08 -0.22
CA GLU A 608 29.78 35.78 -1.37
C GLU A 608 31.12 35.26 -0.86
N ASP A 609 31.12 34.04 -0.32
CA ASP A 609 32.29 33.35 0.21
C ASP A 609 32.51 32.06 -0.58
N ASN A 610 33.71 31.93 -1.18
CA ASN A 610 34.11 30.74 -1.91
C ASN A 610 34.50 29.61 -0.95
N PHE A 611 33.50 28.94 -0.35
CA PHE A 611 33.72 27.85 0.60
C PHE A 611 34.61 26.74 0.06
N SER A 612 34.53 26.45 -1.25
CA SER A 612 35.35 25.41 -1.90
C SER A 612 36.84 25.72 -1.93
N GLU A 613 37.24 27.00 -1.90
CA GLU A 613 38.64 27.39 -1.89
C GLU A 613 39.14 27.68 -0.46
N ARG A 614 38.36 28.43 0.32
CA ARG A 614 38.83 28.97 1.60
C ARG A 614 38.80 27.98 2.76
N ILE A 615 37.83 27.06 2.81
CA ILE A 615 37.78 26.05 3.90
C ILE A 615 38.98 25.09 3.83
N PRO A 616 39.38 24.57 2.65
CA PRO A 616 40.58 23.73 2.54
C PRO A 616 41.90 24.42 2.91
N GLU A 617 41.99 25.75 2.88
CA GLU A 617 43.18 26.50 3.33
C GLU A 617 43.37 26.41 4.85
N GLU A 618 42.27 26.30 5.60
CA GLU A 618 42.27 26.29 7.07
C GLU A 618 42.10 24.88 7.67
N ILE A 619 41.53 23.94 6.92
CA ILE A 619 41.25 22.57 7.38
C ILE A 619 41.67 21.54 6.33
N GLU A 620 42.46 20.54 6.76
CA GLU A 620 42.83 19.41 5.90
C GLU A 620 41.61 18.53 5.59
N LEU A 621 41.06 18.67 4.39
CA LEU A 621 39.99 17.82 3.87
C LEU A 621 40.58 16.58 3.21
N LYS A 622 40.07 15.40 3.58
CA LYS A 622 40.49 14.12 2.99
C LYS A 622 39.60 13.78 1.79
N PRO A 623 40.17 13.30 0.68
CA PRO A 623 39.37 12.84 -0.46
C PRO A 623 38.47 11.67 -0.05
N TRP A 624 37.43 11.44 -0.86
CA TRP A 624 36.57 10.28 -0.67
C TRP A 624 37.39 8.98 -0.73
N ASP A 625 37.20 8.15 0.29
CA ASP A 625 37.82 6.83 0.41
C ASP A 625 36.70 5.77 0.43
N PRO A 626 36.53 4.97 -0.66
CA PRO A 626 35.51 3.94 -0.74
C PRO A 626 35.65 2.86 0.33
N ALA A 627 36.84 2.68 0.93
CA ALA A 627 37.03 1.74 2.03
C ALA A 627 36.46 2.24 3.36
N LYS A 628 36.20 3.55 3.49
CA LYS A 628 35.69 4.19 4.71
C LYS A 628 34.23 4.62 4.64
N ARG A 629 33.72 5.03 3.47
CA ARG A 629 32.32 5.46 3.30
C ARG A 629 31.81 5.34 1.85
N PRO A 630 30.50 5.15 1.61
CA PRO A 630 29.91 5.15 0.28
C PRO A 630 30.04 6.50 -0.44
N SER A 631 29.87 6.49 -1.77
CA SER A 631 29.91 7.70 -2.61
C SER A 631 28.67 8.58 -2.40
N GLY A 632 27.50 7.98 -2.19
CA GLY A 632 26.26 8.68 -1.84
C GLY A 632 26.14 8.92 -0.33
N PHE A 633 25.66 10.09 0.05
CA PHE A 633 25.21 10.39 1.42
C PHE A 633 23.68 10.41 1.43
N TYR A 634 23.06 9.39 2.03
CA TYR A 634 21.61 9.26 2.08
C TYR A 634 21.06 10.06 3.25
N MET A 635 20.34 11.14 2.94
CA MET A 635 19.53 11.83 3.94
C MET A 635 18.27 11.00 4.20
N ARG A 636 18.16 10.45 5.41
CA ARG A 636 16.93 9.78 5.87
C ARG A 636 15.80 10.81 5.91
N SER A 637 14.65 10.51 5.29
CA SER A 637 13.45 11.32 5.46
C SER A 637 12.98 11.26 6.92
N ALA A 638 12.72 12.43 7.51
CA ALA A 638 12.18 12.59 8.87
C ALA A 638 10.72 12.15 9.01
#